data_AF-A0A2V6MN74-F1
#
_entry.id   AF-A0A2V6MN74-F1
#
_cell.length_a   1.000
_cell.length_b   1.000
_cell.length_c   1.000
_cell.angle_alpha   90.00
_cell.angle_beta   90.00
_cell.angle_gamma   90.00
#
_symmetry.space_group_name_H-M   'P 1'
#
loop_
_entity.id
_entity.type
_entity.pdbx_description
1 polymer ?
#
loop_
_entity_poly.entity_id
_entity_poly.type
_entity_poly.pdbx_seq_one_letter_code
_entity_poly.pdbx_strand_id
1 'polypeptide(L)'
;RTPSQIGLTLAFLPNDAFLSLTAIGQTLWRVFITRRYLLEWVTSGEVARSARTDLAGSYAAMWFAPAIALGGAVSLGLMQPARWVVALPFFALWLTAPWIAWWISLPIEQPTPELSVEQLTLLRRIARKTWHFFETFVTAEENWLPPDNFQEEPTPAVAARTSPTNIGLSLLANLAAHDFGYLPLGRLLERTQATIDTLHRLERHRGHFYNWYETRTLRPLIPLYVSSVDSGNLAGHLLTLSCGLRGLVEEKILDPQIFLGLRDTLALVKRLTGENPLISQLDAELAQTPSDLRAAATLLQRAVEQSEKISSALANREGNLTAWAQTLQRSCAEHLDELNFHAPWLTDGNLTSKIAQVHAAPSLREIATFDQLDGQFPVRSEVLGEASKRARERVRALETLASQCDELAGMDFSFLFDKARNLFAIGFNVTEGRRDLSFYDLLASEARLCSYLAIAEGQVPQEHWFALGRLLVAPGGEPILVSWSGSMFEYLMPLLVMPSYRGTLLDRACKTAVELQIEYGNSRGVPWGVSESGFNQGDVKQTYQYRAFGVPGLGLKRGLAEDLVIAPYATVLALMVAPREASENLQRLAGDGREGDFGFYEAVDYTPSRLPPDESSATVRSYMAHHQGMSLLALVSSLRDLPMQRRFMSRPLLKAADLLLQERLPKTEASVLPEDLELEETRPRFGEGEDVMRVFKTPMSRTPEIHLLSNGRYHVAISNAGGGYSRWKDLALTRWREDATCDYWGTFLYLRDATTGEFWSAAYQPTLRATKNYEAIFTQARAEFRQRRGNLELHTELSVSPEDDVELRRVTLTNHSSATRTIELTSYAEVVLATQAADEVHPTFSNLFVQTEFVRDSSAILCTRRARTAEEKPPWLLHLLVGQGGTHGETSCETDRARFVGRDGNLANPAAMQKVAPLSNTAGSVLDPIISLRRTVTLQPDEIAILDFVIGAAENRETVNALVEKYQHFRMADRAFDLAWTHSQVILR
;
A
#
# COMPACT_ATOMS: atom_id res chain seq x y z
N ARG A 1 -1.74 -34.29 13.39
CA ARG A 1 -0.43 -34.38 12.71
C ARG A 1 -0.61 -35.28 11.50
N THR A 2 -0.19 -34.86 10.31
CA THR A 2 -0.34 -35.70 9.10
C THR A 2 0.63 -36.90 9.15
N PRO A 3 0.34 -38.04 8.49
CA PRO A 3 1.24 -39.20 8.43
C PRO A 3 2.67 -38.85 7.99
N SER A 4 2.80 -37.85 7.11
CA SER A 4 4.07 -37.29 6.65
C SER A 4 4.91 -36.66 7.76
N GLN A 5 4.28 -35.95 8.72
CA GLN A 5 5.00 -35.36 9.86
C GLN A 5 5.54 -36.45 10.79
N ILE A 6 4.75 -37.51 11.01
CA ILE A 6 5.17 -38.65 11.85
C ILE A 6 6.35 -39.36 11.18
N GLY A 7 6.29 -39.58 9.86
CA GLY A 7 7.39 -40.15 9.08
C GLY A 7 8.69 -39.34 9.18
N LEU A 8 8.60 -38.00 9.07
CA LEU A 8 9.78 -37.12 9.19
C LEU A 8 10.37 -37.11 10.59
N THR A 9 9.53 -37.03 11.63
CA THR A 9 10.01 -37.11 13.01
C THR A 9 10.71 -38.44 13.28
N LEU A 10 10.20 -39.55 12.75
CA LEU A 10 10.84 -40.86 12.87
C LEU A 10 12.16 -40.96 12.09
N ALA A 11 12.23 -40.32 10.92
CA ALA A 11 13.45 -40.30 10.10
C ALA A 11 14.58 -39.51 10.76
N PHE A 12 14.27 -38.35 11.35
CA PHE A 12 15.27 -37.45 11.93
C PHE A 12 15.60 -37.73 13.40
N LEU A 13 14.85 -38.63 14.05
CA LEU A 13 14.97 -38.95 15.48
C LEU A 13 16.42 -39.20 15.97
N PRO A 14 17.28 -39.99 15.30
CA PRO A 14 18.63 -40.24 15.79
C PRO A 14 19.49 -38.97 15.77
N ASN A 15 19.32 -38.14 14.74
CA ASN A 15 20.05 -36.90 14.57
C ASN A 15 19.61 -35.85 15.59
N ASP A 16 18.29 -35.72 15.80
CA ASP A 16 17.73 -34.82 16.81
C ASP A 16 18.14 -35.22 18.23
N ALA A 17 18.19 -36.53 18.51
CA ALA A 17 18.69 -37.06 19.78
C ALA A 17 20.16 -36.72 19.99
N PHE A 18 21.01 -36.85 18.97
CA PHE A 18 22.42 -36.48 19.05
C PHE A 18 22.63 -34.98 19.29
N LEU A 19 21.93 -34.13 18.53
CA LEU A 19 21.98 -32.68 18.71
C LEU A 19 21.53 -32.27 20.12
N SER A 20 20.46 -32.89 20.63
CA SER A 20 19.98 -32.65 21.99
C SER A 20 20.98 -33.10 23.05
N LEU A 21 21.55 -34.30 22.92
CA LEU A 21 22.55 -34.83 23.87
C LEU A 21 23.85 -33.99 23.88
N THR A 22 24.32 -33.56 22.71
CA THR A 22 25.49 -32.70 22.59
C THR A 22 25.24 -31.32 23.18
N ALA A 23 24.09 -30.71 22.91
CA ALA A 23 23.69 -29.43 23.49
C ALA A 23 23.57 -29.51 25.03
N ILE A 24 22.95 -30.57 25.56
CA ILE A 24 22.88 -30.83 27.01
C ILE A 24 24.30 -30.96 27.58
N GLY A 25 25.15 -31.80 26.98
CA GLY A 25 26.52 -32.02 27.44
C GLY A 25 27.37 -30.75 27.44
N GLN A 26 27.31 -29.96 26.36
CA GLN A 26 28.00 -28.68 26.25
C GLN A 26 27.48 -27.67 27.27
N THR A 27 26.17 -27.61 27.50
CA THR A 27 25.57 -26.73 28.52
C THR A 27 26.04 -27.12 29.92
N LEU A 28 25.99 -28.41 30.26
CA LEU A 28 26.49 -28.91 31.54
C LEU A 28 27.98 -28.60 31.72
N TRP A 29 28.80 -28.82 30.68
CA TRP A 29 30.23 -28.49 30.70
C TRP A 29 30.50 -26.98 30.88
N ARG A 30 29.75 -26.14 30.16
CA ARG A 30 29.87 -24.66 30.26
C ARG A 30 29.44 -24.16 31.63
N VAL A 31 28.34 -24.65 32.18
CA VAL A 31 27.78 -24.21 33.47
C VAL A 31 28.62 -24.72 34.64
N PHE A 32 28.94 -26.00 34.67
CA PHE A 32 29.56 -26.63 35.84
C PHE A 32 31.08 -26.61 35.82
N ILE A 33 31.73 -26.53 34.65
CA ILE A 33 33.18 -26.69 34.53
C ILE A 33 33.86 -25.42 34.04
N THR A 34 33.55 -24.92 32.84
CA THR A 34 34.37 -23.85 32.23
C THR A 34 33.94 -22.43 32.62
N ARG A 35 32.65 -22.20 32.91
CA ARG A 35 32.04 -20.88 33.19
C ARG A 35 32.38 -19.78 32.17
N ARG A 36 32.71 -20.17 30.93
CA ARG A 36 33.01 -19.28 29.80
C ARG A 36 31.95 -19.48 28.72
N TYR A 37 31.67 -18.43 27.94
CA TYR A 37 30.69 -18.46 26.84
C TYR A 37 29.28 -18.86 27.26
N LEU A 38 28.86 -18.45 28.48
CA LEU A 38 27.53 -18.77 29.04
C LEU A 38 26.36 -18.14 28.28
N LEU A 39 26.64 -17.14 27.42
CA LEU A 39 25.66 -16.44 26.57
C LEU A 39 25.85 -16.70 25.08
N GLU A 40 26.75 -17.62 24.70
CA GLU A 40 27.02 -17.92 23.30
C GLU A 40 25.92 -18.85 22.75
N TRP A 41 24.86 -18.21 22.25
CA TRP A 41 23.83 -18.84 21.44
C TRP A 41 24.36 -18.97 20.01
N VAL A 42 25.01 -20.10 19.71
CA VAL A 42 25.18 -20.49 18.32
C VAL A 42 23.81 -20.96 17.85
N THR A 43 23.09 -20.09 17.14
CA THR A 43 21.82 -20.46 16.53
C THR A 43 22.07 -21.56 15.50
N SER A 44 21.12 -22.47 15.31
CA SER A 44 21.18 -23.49 14.24
C SER A 44 21.49 -22.89 12.86
N GLY A 45 21.22 -21.59 12.66
CA GLY A 45 21.56 -20.83 11.46
C GLY A 45 23.06 -20.54 11.24
N GLU A 46 23.89 -20.45 12.28
CA GLU A 46 25.35 -20.27 12.10
C GLU A 46 26.05 -21.55 11.66
N VAL A 47 25.55 -22.71 12.12
CA VAL A 47 26.01 -24.03 11.64
C VAL A 47 25.61 -24.23 10.18
N ALA A 48 24.40 -23.81 9.78
CA ALA A 48 23.92 -23.87 8.39
C ALA A 48 24.76 -23.03 7.41
N ARG A 49 25.33 -21.89 7.84
CA ARG A 49 26.20 -21.04 7.00
C ARG A 49 27.53 -21.68 6.59
N SER A 50 27.97 -22.73 7.28
CA SER A 50 29.23 -23.44 6.99
C SER A 50 29.03 -24.79 6.32
N ALA A 51 27.78 -25.25 6.21
CA ALA A 51 27.46 -26.56 5.63
C ALA A 51 27.34 -26.45 4.11
N ARG A 52 27.98 -27.38 3.38
CA ARG A 52 27.69 -27.57 1.96
C ARG A 52 26.20 -27.90 1.79
N THR A 53 25.55 -27.28 0.82
CA THR A 53 24.11 -27.48 0.51
C THR A 53 23.86 -28.63 -0.47
N ASP A 54 24.93 -29.30 -0.91
CA ASP A 54 24.85 -30.49 -1.73
C ASP A 54 24.54 -31.75 -0.90
N LEU A 55 24.20 -32.85 -1.57
CA LEU A 55 23.88 -34.12 -0.92
C LEU A 55 25.01 -34.58 0.02
N ALA A 56 26.27 -34.38 -0.39
CA ALA A 56 27.44 -34.73 0.42
C ALA A 56 27.49 -33.91 1.73
N GLY A 57 27.16 -32.62 1.67
CA GLY A 57 27.01 -31.75 2.82
C GLY A 57 25.92 -32.19 3.78
N SER A 58 24.76 -32.61 3.27
CA SER A 58 23.67 -33.16 4.11
C SER A 58 24.09 -34.45 4.83
N TYR A 59 24.81 -35.36 4.15
CA TYR A 59 25.37 -36.56 4.77
C TYR A 59 26.46 -36.25 5.81
N ALA A 60 27.28 -35.23 5.57
CA ALA A 60 28.28 -34.78 6.54
C ALA A 60 27.63 -34.16 7.79
N ALA A 61 26.58 -33.35 7.61
CA ALA A 61 25.87 -32.70 8.70
C ALA A 61 25.07 -33.69 9.56
N MET A 62 24.45 -34.70 8.94
CA MET A 62 23.59 -35.70 9.61
C MET A 62 24.24 -37.08 9.73
N TRP A 63 25.57 -37.16 9.76
CA TRP A 63 26.35 -38.42 9.71
C TRP A 63 25.97 -39.44 10.81
N PHE A 64 25.47 -38.96 11.94
CA PHE A 64 25.13 -39.78 13.10
C PHE A 64 23.95 -40.73 12.83
N ALA A 65 22.97 -40.32 12.02
CA ALA A 65 21.83 -41.16 11.68
C ALA A 65 22.24 -42.41 10.85
N PRO A 66 23.02 -42.26 9.75
CA PRO A 66 23.65 -43.40 9.06
C PRO A 66 24.55 -44.26 9.96
N ALA A 67 25.34 -43.65 10.86
CA ALA A 67 26.23 -44.39 11.75
C ALA A 67 25.47 -45.28 12.74
N ILE A 68 24.39 -44.77 13.36
CA ILE A 68 23.50 -45.56 14.21
C ILE A 68 22.78 -46.64 13.41
N ALA A 69 22.33 -46.34 12.20
CA ALA A 69 21.65 -47.30 11.34
C ALA A 69 22.56 -48.52 11.03
N LEU A 70 23.81 -48.26 10.62
CA LEU A 70 24.78 -49.30 10.30
C LEU A 70 25.24 -50.05 11.55
N GLY A 71 25.60 -49.35 12.63
CA GLY A 71 26.04 -49.96 13.88
C GLY A 71 24.94 -50.81 14.54
N GLY A 72 23.71 -50.30 14.55
CA GLY A 72 22.53 -51.01 15.03
C GLY A 72 22.19 -52.23 14.18
N ALA A 73 22.25 -52.13 12.85
CA ALA A 73 22.00 -53.25 11.95
C ALA A 73 23.02 -54.39 12.13
N VAL A 74 24.32 -54.06 12.29
CA VAL A 74 25.39 -55.03 12.54
C VAL A 74 25.24 -55.66 13.93
N SER A 75 25.06 -54.85 14.98
CA SER A 75 24.90 -55.34 16.35
C SER A 75 23.68 -56.26 16.49
N LEU A 76 22.53 -55.86 15.94
CA LEU A 76 21.31 -56.65 16.02
C LEU A 76 21.38 -57.91 15.15
N GLY A 77 22.04 -57.84 13.99
CA GLY A 77 22.28 -58.99 13.12
C GLY A 77 23.19 -60.05 13.75
N LEU A 78 24.16 -59.64 14.59
CA LEU A 78 25.04 -60.54 15.32
C LEU A 78 24.40 -61.11 16.60
N MET A 79 23.63 -60.30 17.33
CA MET A 79 23.12 -60.68 18.64
C MET A 79 21.73 -61.34 18.60
N GLN A 80 20.84 -60.90 17.70
CA GLN A 80 19.45 -61.38 17.61
C GLN A 80 18.95 -61.42 16.15
N PRO A 81 19.44 -62.36 15.31
CA PRO A 81 19.10 -62.44 13.88
C PRO A 81 17.59 -62.51 13.60
N ALA A 82 16.83 -63.16 14.48
CA ALA A 82 15.39 -63.33 14.34
C ALA A 82 14.59 -62.00 14.40
N ARG A 83 15.14 -60.94 15.01
CA ARG A 83 14.49 -59.62 15.13
C ARG A 83 14.97 -58.61 14.08
N TRP A 84 15.96 -58.98 13.28
CA TRP A 84 16.59 -58.12 12.29
C TRP A 84 15.60 -57.62 11.21
N VAL A 85 14.66 -58.48 10.80
CA VAL A 85 13.63 -58.15 9.81
C VAL A 85 12.68 -57.04 10.28
N VAL A 86 12.38 -56.97 11.58
CA VAL A 86 11.47 -55.96 12.15
C VAL A 86 12.15 -54.59 12.28
N ALA A 87 13.46 -54.56 12.52
CA ALA A 87 14.23 -53.32 12.67
C ALA A 87 14.69 -52.73 11.33
N LEU A 88 14.71 -53.53 10.26
CA LEU A 88 15.19 -53.14 8.93
C LEU A 88 14.53 -51.86 8.38
N PRO A 89 13.20 -51.64 8.49
CA PRO A 89 12.58 -50.41 7.99
C PRO A 89 13.09 -49.15 8.70
N PHE A 90 13.39 -49.23 10.00
CA PHE A 90 13.92 -48.11 10.78
C PHE A 90 15.37 -47.81 10.42
N PHE A 91 16.21 -48.83 10.24
CA PHE A 91 17.59 -48.64 9.79
C PHE A 91 17.65 -48.08 8.36
N ALA A 92 16.80 -48.57 7.45
CA ALA A 92 16.70 -48.02 6.11
C ALA A 92 16.26 -46.55 6.12
N LEU A 93 15.28 -46.22 6.97
CA LEU A 93 14.80 -44.84 7.15
C LEU A 93 15.90 -43.91 7.70
N TRP A 94 16.65 -44.34 8.71
CA TRP A 94 17.74 -43.55 9.29
C TRP A 94 18.96 -43.42 8.37
N LEU A 95 19.24 -44.44 7.54
CA LEU A 95 20.28 -44.39 6.52
C LEU A 95 19.94 -43.40 5.39
N THR A 96 18.65 -43.29 5.05
CA THR A 96 18.15 -42.36 4.01
C THR A 96 17.76 -40.99 4.56
N ALA A 97 17.76 -40.79 5.88
CA ALA A 97 17.39 -39.52 6.51
C ALA A 97 18.16 -38.29 5.96
N PRO A 98 19.49 -38.34 5.72
CA PRO A 98 20.20 -37.21 5.11
C PRO A 98 19.76 -36.91 3.67
N TRP A 99 19.42 -37.95 2.89
CA TRP A 99 18.86 -37.79 1.54
C TRP A 99 17.46 -37.18 1.57
N ILE A 100 16.60 -37.60 2.51
CA ILE A 100 15.27 -37.01 2.71
C ILE A 100 15.39 -35.52 3.10
N ALA A 101 16.32 -35.18 3.99
CA ALA A 101 16.58 -33.80 4.38
C ALA A 101 17.06 -32.94 3.19
N TRP A 102 18.00 -33.46 2.39
CA TRP A 102 18.44 -32.81 1.16
C TRP A 102 17.29 -32.61 0.17
N TRP A 103 16.51 -33.65 -0.11
CA TRP A 103 15.40 -33.61 -1.06
C TRP A 103 14.32 -32.59 -0.68
N ILE A 104 14.00 -32.49 0.61
CA ILE A 104 13.03 -31.49 1.13
C ILE A 104 13.62 -30.07 1.12
N SER A 105 14.94 -29.94 1.18
CA SER A 105 15.63 -28.64 1.09
C SER A 105 15.76 -28.11 -0.34
N LEU A 106 15.49 -28.94 -1.36
CA LEU A 106 15.53 -28.50 -2.74
C LEU A 106 14.41 -27.48 -3.02
N PRO A 107 14.71 -26.40 -3.77
CA PRO A 107 13.68 -25.44 -4.17
C PRO A 107 12.64 -26.13 -5.07
N ILE A 108 11.37 -25.77 -4.89
CA ILE A 108 10.28 -26.24 -5.76
C ILE A 108 10.43 -25.53 -7.11
N GLU A 109 10.76 -26.28 -8.17
CA GLU A 109 10.83 -25.73 -9.53
C GLU A 109 9.47 -25.18 -9.98
N GLN A 110 9.48 -23.98 -10.55
CA GLN A 110 8.30 -23.40 -11.18
C GLN A 110 8.24 -23.86 -12.64
N PRO A 111 7.09 -24.35 -13.13
CA PRO A 111 6.94 -24.68 -14.54
C PRO A 111 7.13 -23.40 -15.38
N THR A 112 7.98 -23.46 -16.41
CA THR A 112 8.12 -22.37 -17.37
C THR A 112 6.82 -22.25 -18.17
N PRO A 113 6.27 -21.04 -18.32
CA PRO A 113 5.03 -20.87 -19.06
C PRO A 113 5.21 -21.19 -20.54
N GLU A 114 4.31 -22.02 -21.08
CA GLU A 114 4.26 -22.32 -22.51
C GLU A 114 3.58 -21.16 -23.26
N LEU A 115 4.39 -20.21 -23.73
CA LEU A 115 3.94 -19.10 -24.58
C LEU A 115 4.16 -19.42 -26.07
N SER A 116 3.19 -19.07 -26.91
CA SER A 116 3.32 -19.18 -28.37
C SER A 116 4.35 -18.18 -28.93
N VAL A 117 4.84 -18.44 -30.14
CA VAL A 117 5.80 -17.55 -30.83
C VAL A 117 5.19 -16.17 -31.07
N GLU A 118 3.89 -16.12 -31.38
CA GLU A 118 3.14 -14.88 -31.57
C GLU A 118 3.04 -14.07 -30.26
N GLN A 119 2.79 -14.75 -29.13
CA GLN A 119 2.75 -14.10 -27.81
C GLN A 119 4.13 -13.57 -27.43
N LEU A 120 5.19 -14.37 -27.58
CA LEU A 120 6.56 -13.92 -27.33
C LEU A 120 6.94 -12.69 -28.17
N THR A 121 6.56 -12.70 -29.45
CA THR A 121 6.80 -11.56 -30.36
C THR A 121 6.03 -10.31 -29.91
N LEU A 122 4.78 -10.48 -29.47
CA LEU A 122 3.98 -9.38 -28.90
C LEU A 122 4.62 -8.81 -27.63
N LEU A 123 4.98 -9.65 -26.66
CA LEU A 123 5.55 -9.22 -25.38
C LEU A 123 6.87 -8.47 -25.58
N ARG A 124 7.75 -8.96 -26.47
CA ARG A 124 9.00 -8.28 -26.82
C ARG A 124 8.78 -6.94 -27.52
N ARG A 125 7.76 -6.86 -28.40
CA ARG A 125 7.34 -5.59 -29.02
C ARG A 125 6.92 -4.57 -27.97
N ILE A 126 6.07 -4.98 -27.02
CA ILE A 126 5.60 -4.11 -25.94
C ILE A 126 6.79 -3.68 -25.08
N ALA A 127 7.69 -4.60 -24.71
CA ALA A 127 8.88 -4.29 -23.92
C ALA A 127 9.76 -3.22 -24.58
N ARG A 128 10.03 -3.34 -25.89
CA ARG A 128 10.85 -2.35 -26.61
C ARG A 128 10.18 -0.98 -26.69
N LYS A 129 8.87 -0.93 -26.90
CA LYS A 129 8.10 0.33 -26.91
C LYS A 129 8.00 0.96 -25.51
N THR A 130 7.77 0.17 -24.48
CA THR A 130 7.77 0.65 -23.09
C THR A 130 9.13 1.22 -22.68
N TRP A 131 10.24 0.59 -23.09
CA TRP A 131 11.59 1.17 -22.87
C TRP A 131 11.77 2.52 -23.59
N HIS A 132 11.15 2.69 -24.76
CA HIS A 132 11.21 3.95 -25.52
C HIS A 132 10.66 5.15 -24.74
N PHE A 133 9.72 4.94 -23.81
CA PHE A 133 9.25 5.99 -22.89
C PHE A 133 10.42 6.59 -22.10
N PHE A 134 11.23 5.74 -21.47
CA PHE A 134 12.36 6.17 -20.65
C PHE A 134 13.52 6.73 -21.48
N GLU A 135 13.72 6.26 -22.71
CA GLU A 135 14.68 6.87 -23.65
C GLU A 135 14.27 8.30 -24.05
N THR A 136 12.97 8.55 -24.17
CA THR A 136 12.41 9.81 -24.67
C THR A 136 12.27 10.85 -23.56
N PHE A 137 11.79 10.46 -22.39
CA PHE A 137 11.39 11.40 -21.34
C PHE A 137 12.38 11.51 -20.17
N VAL A 138 13.28 10.54 -19.98
CA VAL A 138 14.33 10.62 -18.95
C VAL A 138 15.62 11.13 -19.60
N THR A 139 15.72 12.45 -19.65
CA THR A 139 16.78 13.18 -20.35
C THR A 139 17.48 14.19 -19.45
N ALA A 140 18.54 14.82 -19.94
CA ALA A 140 19.23 15.88 -19.22
C ALA A 140 18.34 17.10 -18.90
N GLU A 141 17.33 17.39 -19.73
CA GLU A 141 16.39 18.50 -19.48
C GLU A 141 15.57 18.27 -18.20
N GLU A 142 15.15 17.02 -17.97
CA GLU A 142 14.39 16.59 -16.79
C GLU A 142 15.32 16.16 -15.64
N ASN A 143 16.60 16.57 -15.65
CA ASN A 143 17.64 16.16 -14.70
C ASN A 143 17.79 14.64 -14.54
N TRP A 144 17.50 13.88 -15.61
CA TRP A 144 17.46 12.42 -15.61
C TRP A 144 16.44 11.82 -14.62
N LEU A 145 15.42 12.60 -14.24
CA LEU A 145 14.27 12.11 -13.49
C LEU A 145 13.11 11.80 -14.44
N PRO A 146 12.33 10.74 -14.19
CA PRO A 146 11.14 10.46 -14.98
C PRO A 146 10.03 11.46 -14.66
N PRO A 147 9.39 12.10 -15.66
CA PRO A 147 8.19 12.88 -15.43
C PRO A 147 7.04 11.96 -14.99
N ASP A 148 6.02 12.52 -14.35
CA ASP A 148 4.92 11.76 -13.77
C ASP A 148 4.09 11.06 -14.84
N ASN A 149 3.69 11.84 -15.84
CA ASN A 149 2.97 11.36 -16.99
C ASN A 149 3.26 12.19 -18.25
N PHE A 150 3.05 11.55 -19.40
CA PHE A 150 2.97 12.19 -20.70
C PHE A 150 1.55 11.97 -21.25
N GLN A 151 0.89 13.05 -21.67
CA GLN A 151 -0.42 13.00 -22.30
C GLN A 151 -0.27 13.35 -23.78
N GLU A 152 -0.80 12.51 -24.67
CA GLU A 152 -0.70 12.67 -26.12
C GLU A 152 -1.83 13.57 -26.66
N GLU A 153 -3.07 13.32 -26.22
CA GLU A 153 -4.26 14.07 -26.64
C GLU A 153 -4.91 14.83 -25.46
N PRO A 154 -5.49 16.03 -25.67
CA PRO A 154 -5.68 16.70 -26.97
C PRO A 154 -4.43 17.42 -27.50
N THR A 155 -3.45 17.71 -26.63
CA THR A 155 -2.15 18.27 -27.02
C THR A 155 -1.03 17.60 -26.24
N PRO A 156 0.10 17.26 -26.88
CA PRO A 156 1.25 16.67 -26.20
C PRO A 156 1.72 17.50 -25.00
N ALA A 157 1.66 16.93 -23.80
CA ALA A 157 2.04 17.59 -22.56
C ALA A 157 2.78 16.65 -21.61
N VAL A 158 3.90 17.11 -21.06
CA VAL A 158 4.69 16.41 -20.05
C VAL A 158 4.40 17.02 -18.67
N ALA A 159 4.00 16.21 -17.71
CA ALA A 159 3.89 16.63 -16.32
C ALA A 159 5.28 16.58 -15.68
N ALA A 160 5.98 17.73 -15.66
CA ALA A 160 7.34 17.89 -15.15
C ALA A 160 7.45 17.81 -13.61
N ARG A 161 6.91 16.74 -13.02
CA ARG A 161 7.05 16.38 -11.61
C ARG A 161 7.37 14.89 -11.48
N THR A 162 7.95 14.46 -10.37
CA THR A 162 8.28 13.05 -10.13
C THR A 162 8.06 12.64 -8.68
N SER A 163 7.88 11.35 -8.45
CA SER A 163 7.71 10.73 -7.14
C SER A 163 8.83 9.73 -6.84
N PRO A 164 9.06 9.37 -5.57
CA PRO A 164 10.04 8.34 -5.21
C PRO A 164 9.79 6.99 -5.91
N THR A 165 8.51 6.60 -6.06
CA THR A 165 8.13 5.39 -6.80
C THR A 165 8.51 5.47 -8.28
N ASN A 166 8.24 6.60 -8.96
CA ASN A 166 8.63 6.80 -10.36
C ASN A 166 10.15 6.69 -10.53
N ILE A 167 10.92 7.32 -9.64
CA ILE A 167 12.39 7.27 -9.64
C ILE A 167 12.90 5.84 -9.53
N GLY A 168 12.42 5.08 -8.52
CA GLY A 168 12.86 3.71 -8.29
C GLY A 168 12.55 2.79 -9.49
N LEU A 169 11.35 2.91 -10.06
CA LEU A 169 10.95 2.13 -11.23
C LEU A 169 11.76 2.52 -12.49
N SER A 170 12.06 3.81 -12.69
CA SER A 170 12.90 4.25 -13.81
C SER A 170 14.34 3.75 -13.70
N LEU A 171 14.89 3.68 -12.49
CA LEU A 171 16.22 3.13 -12.26
C LEU A 171 16.26 1.63 -12.55
N LEU A 172 15.27 0.86 -12.09
CA LEU A 172 15.16 -0.55 -12.43
C LEU A 172 14.82 -0.78 -13.91
N ALA A 173 14.10 0.14 -14.56
CA ALA A 173 13.87 0.11 -16.00
C ALA A 173 15.18 0.19 -16.79
N ASN A 174 16.18 0.97 -16.33
CA ASN A 174 17.51 0.96 -16.95
C ASN A 174 18.16 -0.45 -16.87
N LEU A 175 18.07 -1.13 -15.71
CA LEU A 175 18.57 -2.51 -15.57
C LEU A 175 17.79 -3.49 -16.46
N ALA A 176 16.46 -3.39 -16.49
CA ALA A 176 15.64 -4.25 -17.35
C ALA A 176 15.94 -4.04 -18.84
N ALA A 177 16.21 -2.80 -19.25
CA ALA A 177 16.63 -2.50 -20.61
C ALA A 177 18.01 -3.10 -20.94
N HIS A 178 18.94 -3.12 -19.99
CA HIS A 178 20.19 -3.86 -20.15
C HIS A 178 19.89 -5.37 -20.27
N ASP A 179 19.05 -5.93 -19.41
CA ASP A 179 18.70 -7.35 -19.47
C ASP A 179 18.13 -7.70 -20.86
N PHE A 180 17.24 -6.88 -21.41
CA PHE A 180 16.68 -7.09 -22.76
C PHE A 180 17.67 -6.87 -23.91
N GLY A 181 18.87 -6.35 -23.65
CA GLY A 181 19.84 -5.97 -24.69
C GLY A 181 19.51 -4.65 -25.39
N TYR A 182 18.61 -3.83 -24.83
CA TYR A 182 18.25 -2.51 -25.36
C TYR A 182 19.26 -1.42 -24.96
N LEU A 183 19.95 -1.60 -23.83
CA LEU A 183 20.85 -0.61 -23.25
C LEU A 183 22.22 -1.24 -22.94
N PRO A 184 23.32 -0.82 -23.59
CA PRO A 184 24.65 -1.32 -23.25
C PRO A 184 25.11 -0.83 -21.87
N LEU A 185 26.04 -1.57 -21.25
CA LEU A 185 26.52 -1.33 -19.89
C LEU A 185 27.04 0.11 -19.67
N GLY A 186 27.77 0.67 -20.63
CA GLY A 186 28.26 2.04 -20.52
C GLY A 186 27.15 3.07 -20.39
N ARG A 187 26.10 2.92 -21.19
CA ARG A 187 24.93 3.81 -21.17
C ARG A 187 24.06 3.59 -19.93
N LEU A 188 23.97 2.35 -19.44
CA LEU A 188 23.37 2.05 -18.14
C LEU A 188 24.07 2.82 -17.02
N LEU A 189 25.40 2.76 -16.96
CA LEU A 189 26.21 3.44 -15.95
C LEU A 189 26.02 4.96 -16.02
N GLU A 190 26.09 5.54 -17.22
CA GLU A 190 25.93 6.98 -17.42
C GLU A 190 24.55 7.49 -16.96
N ARG A 191 23.46 6.83 -17.39
CA ARG A 191 22.09 7.20 -17.01
C ARG A 191 21.85 7.03 -15.51
N THR A 192 22.34 5.93 -14.95
CA THR A 192 22.20 5.63 -13.51
C THR A 192 22.97 6.65 -12.68
N GLN A 193 24.23 6.94 -13.03
CA GLN A 193 25.03 7.96 -12.35
C GLN A 193 24.37 9.33 -12.41
N ALA A 194 23.89 9.75 -13.58
CA ALA A 194 23.26 11.05 -13.72
C ALA A 194 21.97 11.17 -12.86
N THR A 195 21.21 10.08 -12.73
CA THR A 195 20.05 10.03 -11.83
C THR A 195 20.48 10.11 -10.36
N ILE A 196 21.46 9.30 -9.94
CA ILE A 196 21.98 9.27 -8.56
C ILE A 196 22.57 10.63 -8.15
N ASP A 197 23.32 11.28 -9.04
CA ASP A 197 23.86 12.63 -8.83
C ASP A 197 22.73 13.65 -8.62
N THR A 198 21.63 13.52 -9.35
CA THR A 198 20.43 14.34 -9.11
C THR A 198 19.80 14.03 -7.75
N LEU A 199 19.67 12.77 -7.35
CA LEU A 199 19.11 12.40 -6.05
C LEU A 199 19.91 12.96 -4.87
N HIS A 200 21.23 13.04 -4.97
CA HIS A 200 22.07 13.68 -3.95
C HIS A 200 21.82 15.19 -3.80
N ARG A 201 21.32 15.86 -4.85
CA ARG A 201 20.96 17.28 -4.85
C ARG A 201 19.55 17.56 -4.32
N LEU A 202 18.69 16.55 -4.22
CA LEU A 202 17.31 16.72 -3.74
C LEU A 202 17.26 16.95 -2.22
N GLU A 203 16.41 17.88 -1.80
CA GLU A 203 16.08 18.08 -0.39
C GLU A 203 15.34 16.85 0.15
N ARG A 204 15.67 16.42 1.37
CA ARG A 204 15.18 15.18 2.00
C ARG A 204 14.83 15.41 3.47
N HIS A 205 13.92 14.60 4.00
CA HIS A 205 13.57 14.57 5.42
C HIS A 205 13.96 13.23 6.03
N ARG A 206 14.95 13.21 6.94
CA ARG A 206 15.45 11.98 7.61
C ARG A 206 15.83 10.85 6.62
N GLY A 207 16.47 11.23 5.52
CA GLY A 207 16.81 10.30 4.43
C GLY A 207 15.68 10.05 3.42
N HIS A 208 14.42 10.34 3.77
CA HIS A 208 13.28 10.19 2.86
C HIS A 208 13.19 11.31 1.83
N PHE A 209 12.78 10.93 0.63
CA PHE A 209 12.40 11.87 -0.42
C PHE A 209 10.94 12.28 -0.24
N TYR A 210 10.61 13.52 -0.59
CA TYR A 210 9.23 14.00 -0.60
C TYR A 210 8.43 13.37 -1.75
N ASN A 211 7.11 13.34 -1.62
CA ASN A 211 6.24 12.73 -2.62
C ASN A 211 6.35 13.37 -4.02
N TRP A 212 6.69 14.65 -4.09
CA TRP A 212 6.71 15.38 -5.36
C TRP A 212 7.88 16.36 -5.46
N TYR A 213 8.63 16.26 -6.56
CA TYR A 213 9.62 17.24 -6.99
C TYR A 213 9.30 17.70 -8.41
N GLU A 214 9.51 18.97 -8.72
CA GLU A 214 9.56 19.44 -10.11
C GLU A 214 10.87 18.95 -10.76
N THR A 215 10.77 18.21 -11.86
CA THR A 215 11.91 17.50 -12.48
C THR A 215 12.96 18.44 -13.05
N ARG A 216 12.56 19.61 -13.56
CA ARG A 216 13.47 20.58 -14.20
C ARG A 216 14.21 21.46 -13.20
N THR A 217 13.56 21.86 -12.12
CA THR A 217 14.13 22.79 -11.12
C THR A 217 14.62 22.11 -9.86
N LEU A 218 14.25 20.83 -9.65
CA LEU A 218 14.53 20.04 -8.46
C LEU A 218 13.88 20.56 -7.18
N ARG A 219 12.92 21.49 -7.30
CA ARG A 219 12.20 22.03 -6.15
C ARG A 219 11.16 21.04 -5.64
N PRO A 220 11.09 20.79 -4.33
CA PRO A 220 10.00 20.01 -3.77
C PRO A 220 8.69 20.77 -3.87
N LEU A 221 7.59 20.06 -4.14
CA LEU A 221 6.26 20.64 -4.25
C LEU A 221 5.54 20.58 -2.89
N ILE A 222 4.82 21.66 -2.55
CA ILE A 222 4.07 21.77 -1.29
C ILE A 222 2.69 21.11 -1.45
N PRO A 223 2.17 20.38 -0.45
CA PRO A 223 2.76 20.14 0.88
C PRO A 223 3.97 19.19 0.86
N LEU A 224 4.97 19.49 1.70
CA LEU A 224 6.12 18.61 1.87
C LEU A 224 5.66 17.37 2.65
N TYR A 225 5.59 16.24 1.96
CA TYR A 225 4.98 15.03 2.48
C TYR A 225 5.89 13.83 2.22
N VAL A 226 6.01 12.95 3.22
CA VAL A 226 6.74 11.67 3.13
C VAL A 226 5.73 10.53 3.22
N SER A 227 5.59 9.78 2.14
CA SER A 227 4.78 8.56 2.07
C SER A 227 5.56 7.32 2.51
N SER A 228 4.96 6.49 3.35
CA SER A 228 5.55 5.19 3.75
C SER A 228 5.71 4.26 2.55
N VAL A 229 4.71 4.22 1.66
CA VAL A 229 4.73 3.38 0.44
C VAL A 229 5.78 3.85 -0.54
N ASP A 230 5.80 5.14 -0.88
CA ASP A 230 6.75 5.64 -1.88
C ASP A 230 8.20 5.51 -1.40
N SER A 231 8.43 5.75 -0.11
CA SER A 231 9.73 5.53 0.51
C SER A 231 10.14 4.06 0.49
N GLY A 232 9.23 3.16 0.86
CA GLY A 232 9.47 1.72 0.85
C GLY A 232 9.75 1.18 -0.56
N ASN A 233 8.98 1.64 -1.56
CA ASN A 233 9.20 1.30 -2.97
C ASN A 233 10.57 1.77 -3.45
N LEU A 234 10.91 3.06 -3.22
CA LEU A 234 12.21 3.59 -3.63
C LEU A 234 13.37 2.83 -2.95
N ALA A 235 13.29 2.60 -1.63
CA ALA A 235 14.29 1.85 -0.91
C ALA A 235 14.45 0.42 -1.47
N GLY A 236 13.35 -0.30 -1.67
CA GLY A 236 13.36 -1.65 -2.26
C GLY A 236 13.97 -1.69 -3.66
N HIS A 237 13.64 -0.70 -4.49
CA HIS A 237 14.19 -0.58 -5.84
C HIS A 237 15.68 -0.22 -5.83
N LEU A 238 16.14 0.68 -4.96
CA LEU A 238 17.56 1.02 -4.81
C LEU A 238 18.38 -0.17 -4.32
N LEU A 239 17.84 -0.97 -3.40
CA LEU A 239 18.51 -2.19 -2.93
C LEU A 239 18.58 -3.25 -4.02
N THR A 240 17.53 -3.42 -4.82
CA THR A 240 17.55 -4.31 -5.99
C THR A 240 18.56 -3.84 -7.04
N LEU A 241 18.59 -2.53 -7.33
CA LEU A 241 19.55 -1.92 -8.25
C LEU A 241 20.99 -2.14 -7.77
N SER A 242 21.24 -1.88 -6.49
CA SER A 242 22.52 -2.10 -5.82
C SER A 242 23.03 -3.53 -6.00
N CYS A 243 22.18 -4.53 -5.78
CA CYS A 243 22.50 -5.94 -6.05
C CYS A 243 22.71 -6.23 -7.54
N GLY A 244 21.88 -5.64 -8.42
CA GLY A 244 22.01 -5.78 -9.87
C GLY A 244 23.35 -5.25 -10.40
N LEU A 245 23.73 -4.03 -10.00
CA LEU A 245 25.00 -3.40 -10.39
C LEU A 245 26.22 -4.23 -9.95
N ARG A 246 26.19 -4.80 -8.74
CA ARG A 246 27.25 -5.72 -8.29
C ARG A 246 27.26 -7.03 -9.07
N GLY A 247 26.09 -7.54 -9.47
CA GLY A 247 25.96 -8.75 -10.29
C GLY A 247 26.59 -8.59 -11.67
N LEU A 248 26.48 -7.42 -12.30
CA LEU A 248 27.03 -7.13 -13.64
C LEU A 248 28.56 -7.33 -13.73
N VAL A 249 29.28 -7.29 -12.60
CA VAL A 249 30.72 -7.55 -12.55
C VAL A 249 31.05 -9.01 -12.94
N GLU A 250 30.16 -9.95 -12.61
CA GLU A 250 30.32 -11.38 -12.92
C GLU A 250 29.73 -11.78 -14.27
N GLU A 251 28.91 -10.92 -14.87
CA GLU A 251 28.27 -11.21 -16.15
C GLU A 251 29.27 -11.14 -17.31
N LYS A 252 29.04 -11.96 -18.33
CA LYS A 252 29.87 -11.99 -19.54
C LYS A 252 29.65 -10.72 -20.34
N ILE A 253 30.72 -10.18 -20.93
CA ILE A 253 30.62 -8.98 -21.78
C ILE A 253 29.85 -9.23 -23.09
N LEU A 254 29.62 -10.50 -23.45
CA LEU A 254 28.81 -10.92 -24.58
C LEU A 254 27.58 -11.70 -24.08
N ASP A 255 26.47 -10.99 -23.93
CA ASP A 255 25.15 -11.60 -23.73
C ASP A 255 24.47 -11.77 -25.10
N PRO A 256 24.06 -13.00 -25.50
CA PRO A 256 23.24 -13.23 -26.70
C PRO A 256 22.00 -12.33 -26.81
N GLN A 257 21.52 -11.78 -25.70
CA GLN A 257 20.33 -10.93 -25.61
C GLN A 257 20.53 -9.58 -26.30
N ILE A 258 21.78 -9.13 -26.49
CA ILE A 258 22.10 -7.96 -27.31
C ILE A 258 21.48 -8.10 -28.71
N PHE A 259 21.67 -9.25 -29.36
CA PHE A 259 21.16 -9.48 -30.71
C PHE A 259 19.63 -9.61 -30.74
N LEU A 260 19.04 -10.23 -29.72
CA LEU A 260 17.59 -10.27 -29.59
C LEU A 260 17.00 -8.87 -29.37
N GLY A 261 17.65 -8.01 -28.60
CA GLY A 261 17.23 -6.62 -28.40
C GLY A 261 17.31 -5.76 -29.67
N LEU A 262 18.37 -5.95 -30.46
CA LEU A 262 18.50 -5.33 -31.80
C LEU A 262 17.38 -5.81 -32.74
N ARG A 263 17.04 -7.10 -32.70
CA ARG A 263 15.93 -7.67 -33.49
C ARG A 263 14.58 -7.11 -33.08
N ASP A 264 14.33 -6.86 -31.79
CA ASP A 264 13.08 -6.23 -31.34
C ASP A 264 12.93 -4.82 -31.93
N THR A 265 14.01 -4.05 -31.96
CA THR A 265 14.03 -2.71 -32.55
C THR A 265 13.83 -2.80 -34.07
N LEU A 266 14.49 -3.74 -34.74
CA LEU A 266 14.33 -3.98 -36.17
C LEU A 266 12.90 -4.45 -36.53
N ALA A 267 12.26 -5.24 -35.67
CA ALA A 267 10.89 -5.71 -35.87
C ALA A 267 9.87 -4.56 -35.86
N LEU A 268 10.11 -3.50 -35.07
CA LEU A 268 9.30 -2.28 -35.11
C LEU A 268 9.46 -1.54 -36.44
N VAL A 269 10.69 -1.40 -36.94
CA VAL A 269 10.95 -0.81 -38.27
C VAL A 269 10.28 -1.65 -39.37
N LYS A 270 10.41 -2.98 -39.31
CA LYS A 270 9.77 -3.93 -40.24
C LYS A 270 8.25 -3.77 -40.26
N ARG A 271 7.62 -3.64 -39.10
CA ARG A 271 6.16 -3.46 -38.98
C ARG A 271 5.67 -2.17 -39.62
N LEU A 272 6.44 -1.08 -39.50
CA LEU A 272 6.09 0.23 -40.07
C LEU A 272 6.40 0.35 -41.58
N THR A 273 7.34 -0.45 -42.09
CA THR A 273 7.76 -0.40 -43.51
C THR A 273 7.11 -1.46 -44.40
N GLY A 274 6.70 -2.60 -43.83
CA GLY A 274 6.31 -3.79 -44.60
C GLY A 274 7.51 -4.63 -45.05
N GLU A 275 7.38 -5.35 -46.16
CA GLU A 275 8.47 -6.17 -46.69
C GLU A 275 9.58 -5.29 -47.30
N ASN A 276 10.78 -5.36 -46.72
CA ASN A 276 11.96 -4.68 -47.22
C ASN A 276 13.16 -5.65 -47.21
N PRO A 277 13.85 -5.87 -48.35
CA PRO A 277 14.96 -6.81 -48.44
C PRO A 277 16.13 -6.51 -47.48
N LEU A 278 16.44 -5.23 -47.24
CA LEU A 278 17.53 -4.83 -46.32
C LEU A 278 17.18 -5.20 -44.88
N ILE A 279 15.92 -4.98 -44.49
CA ILE A 279 15.41 -5.31 -43.15
C ILE A 279 15.38 -6.83 -42.96
N SER A 280 14.88 -7.58 -43.94
CA SER A 280 14.84 -9.05 -43.88
C SER A 280 16.23 -9.67 -43.86
N GLN A 281 17.19 -9.11 -44.60
CA GLN A 281 18.58 -9.54 -44.54
C GLN A 281 19.17 -9.33 -43.14
N LEU A 282 19.02 -8.13 -42.58
CA LEU A 282 19.54 -7.82 -41.24
C LEU A 282 18.89 -8.68 -40.15
N ASP A 283 17.59 -8.94 -40.24
CA ASP A 283 16.87 -9.83 -39.30
C ASP A 283 17.42 -11.26 -39.35
N ALA A 284 17.71 -11.78 -40.54
CA ALA A 284 18.31 -13.10 -40.73
C ALA A 284 19.76 -13.17 -40.22
N GLU A 285 20.54 -12.09 -40.36
CA GLU A 285 21.90 -12.01 -39.82
C GLU A 285 21.89 -11.96 -38.28
N LEU A 286 21.05 -11.11 -37.69
CA LEU A 286 20.92 -10.97 -36.23
C LEU A 286 20.29 -12.20 -35.56
N ALA A 287 19.55 -13.03 -36.31
CA ALA A 287 19.00 -14.28 -35.79
C ALA A 287 20.08 -15.34 -35.50
N GLN A 288 21.30 -15.17 -36.00
CA GLN A 288 22.41 -16.08 -35.78
C GLN A 288 23.08 -15.79 -34.43
N THR A 289 23.17 -16.79 -33.56
CA THR A 289 23.94 -16.67 -32.31
C THR A 289 25.43 -16.70 -32.63
N PRO A 290 26.20 -15.64 -32.30
CA PRO A 290 27.64 -15.66 -32.53
C PRO A 290 28.32 -16.73 -31.69
N SER A 291 29.31 -17.43 -32.27
CA SER A 291 30.06 -18.48 -31.58
C SER A 291 31.08 -17.94 -30.57
N ASP A 292 31.59 -16.73 -30.80
CA ASP A 292 32.62 -16.07 -30.01
C ASP A 292 32.56 -14.54 -30.14
N LEU A 293 33.41 -13.84 -29.38
CA LEU A 293 33.51 -12.38 -29.38
C LEU A 293 33.86 -11.77 -30.76
N ARG A 294 34.68 -12.46 -31.57
CA ARG A 294 35.07 -11.95 -32.90
C ARG A 294 33.91 -12.04 -33.88
N ALA A 295 33.19 -13.15 -33.86
CA ALA A 295 31.97 -13.34 -34.64
C ALA A 295 30.93 -12.28 -34.25
N ALA A 296 30.77 -12.01 -32.94
CA ALA A 296 29.88 -10.98 -32.44
C ALA A 296 30.27 -9.57 -32.92
N ALA A 297 31.55 -9.20 -32.83
CA ALA A 297 32.04 -7.90 -33.32
C ALA A 297 31.85 -7.72 -34.83
N THR A 298 32.10 -8.78 -35.60
CA THR A 298 31.90 -8.76 -37.06
C THR A 298 30.42 -8.59 -37.42
N LEU A 299 29.53 -9.28 -36.70
CA LEU A 299 28.09 -9.15 -36.89
C LEU A 299 27.58 -7.76 -36.52
N LEU A 300 28.04 -7.20 -35.39
CA LEU A 300 27.69 -5.83 -34.97
C LEU A 300 28.20 -4.78 -35.96
N GLN A 301 29.42 -4.92 -36.48
CA GLN A 301 29.96 -4.02 -37.50
C GLN A 301 29.10 -4.02 -38.77
N ARG A 302 28.69 -5.21 -39.25
CA ARG A 302 27.75 -5.31 -40.38
C ARG A 302 26.39 -4.72 -40.05
N ALA A 303 25.89 -4.94 -38.84
CA ALA A 303 24.61 -4.38 -38.39
C ALA A 303 24.64 -2.84 -38.38
N VAL A 304 25.75 -2.22 -37.97
CA VAL A 304 25.95 -0.76 -38.10
C VAL A 304 25.87 -0.32 -39.56
N GLU A 305 26.63 -0.94 -40.46
CA GLU A 305 26.61 -0.59 -41.88
C GLU A 305 25.24 -0.77 -42.54
N GLN A 306 24.50 -1.81 -42.18
CA GLN A 306 23.16 -2.07 -42.71
C GLN A 306 22.10 -1.14 -42.11
N SER A 307 22.17 -0.87 -40.81
CA SER A 307 21.25 0.06 -40.15
C SER A 307 21.43 1.50 -40.63
N GLU A 308 22.65 1.92 -40.99
CA GLU A 308 22.92 3.20 -41.66
C GLU A 308 22.25 3.30 -43.03
N LYS A 309 22.31 2.23 -43.83
CA LYS A 309 21.62 2.16 -45.14
C LYS A 309 20.11 2.21 -44.96
N ILE A 310 19.56 1.49 -43.97
CA ILE A 310 18.13 1.50 -43.64
C ILE A 310 17.70 2.92 -43.21
N SER A 311 18.42 3.52 -42.28
CA SER A 311 18.18 4.88 -41.77
C SER A 311 18.20 5.91 -42.91
N SER A 312 19.23 5.85 -43.77
CA SER A 312 19.36 6.75 -44.94
C SER A 312 18.24 6.56 -45.97
N ALA A 313 17.84 5.31 -46.24
CA ALA A 313 16.75 5.01 -47.17
C ALA A 313 15.38 5.50 -46.67
N LEU A 314 15.23 5.64 -45.36
CA LEU A 314 13.98 6.04 -44.70
C LEU A 314 13.97 7.51 -44.27
N ALA A 315 15.07 8.25 -44.43
CA ALA A 315 15.24 9.62 -43.92
C ALA A 315 14.19 10.63 -44.39
N ASN A 316 13.57 10.43 -45.56
CA ASN A 316 12.54 11.32 -46.12
C ASN A 316 11.10 10.88 -45.79
N ARG A 317 10.91 9.88 -44.93
CA ARG A 317 9.58 9.43 -44.48
C ARG A 317 9.18 10.21 -43.22
N GLU A 318 7.87 10.47 -43.08
CA GLU A 318 7.34 11.20 -41.94
C GLU A 318 7.19 10.31 -40.68
N GLY A 319 7.34 10.94 -39.51
CA GLY A 319 6.91 10.40 -38.21
C GLY A 319 7.81 9.32 -37.59
N ASN A 320 7.16 8.39 -36.86
CA ASN A 320 7.80 7.40 -35.97
C ASN A 320 8.75 6.42 -36.68
N LEU A 321 8.56 6.21 -37.98
CA LEU A 321 9.40 5.32 -38.76
C LEU A 321 10.87 5.78 -38.77
N THR A 322 11.09 7.07 -38.98
CA THR A 322 12.43 7.67 -39.02
C THR A 322 13.09 7.62 -37.63
N ALA A 323 12.31 7.85 -36.57
CA ALA A 323 12.79 7.73 -35.19
C ALA A 323 13.22 6.30 -34.83
N TRP A 324 12.48 5.28 -35.24
CA TRP A 324 12.85 3.88 -34.98
C TRP A 324 14.07 3.43 -35.81
N ALA A 325 14.19 3.90 -37.05
CA ALA A 325 15.37 3.60 -37.88
C ALA A 325 16.66 4.23 -37.30
N GLN A 326 16.58 5.47 -36.83
CA GLN A 326 17.68 6.13 -36.11
C GLN A 326 17.99 5.43 -34.78
N THR A 327 16.96 4.99 -34.05
CA THR A 327 17.13 4.23 -32.80
C THR A 327 17.86 2.92 -33.03
N LEU A 328 17.52 2.18 -34.10
CA LEU A 328 18.22 0.96 -34.51
C LEU A 328 19.69 1.24 -34.82
N GLN A 329 19.97 2.25 -35.64
CA GLN A 329 21.32 2.66 -36.00
C GLN A 329 22.15 3.00 -34.76
N ARG A 330 21.61 3.83 -33.87
CA ARG A 330 22.26 4.19 -32.59
C ARG A 330 22.55 2.95 -31.75
N SER A 331 21.57 2.06 -31.58
CA SER A 331 21.73 0.87 -30.75
C SER A 331 22.79 -0.09 -31.30
N CYS A 332 22.85 -0.29 -32.62
CA CYS A 332 23.92 -1.08 -33.24
C CYS A 332 25.31 -0.47 -32.97
N ALA A 333 25.44 0.86 -33.11
CA ALA A 333 26.70 1.57 -32.89
C ALA A 333 27.14 1.52 -31.42
N GLU A 334 26.24 1.83 -30.48
CA GLU A 334 26.53 1.82 -29.04
C GLU A 334 26.96 0.42 -28.55
N HIS A 335 26.35 -0.66 -29.04
CA HIS A 335 26.77 -2.03 -28.70
C HIS A 335 28.11 -2.43 -29.29
N LEU A 336 28.42 -1.99 -30.52
CA LEU A 336 29.74 -2.20 -31.13
C LEU A 336 30.83 -1.45 -30.34
N ASP A 337 30.55 -0.20 -29.98
CA ASP A 337 31.47 0.63 -29.20
C ASP A 337 31.72 0.05 -27.80
N GLU A 338 30.67 -0.44 -27.13
CA GLU A 338 30.79 -1.10 -25.83
C GLU A 338 31.66 -2.38 -25.92
N LEU A 339 31.44 -3.20 -26.95
CA LEU A 339 32.24 -4.41 -27.17
C LEU A 339 33.71 -4.08 -27.43
N ASN A 340 33.99 -3.08 -28.28
CA ASN A 340 35.34 -2.62 -28.56
C ASN A 340 36.01 -1.96 -27.35
N PHE A 341 35.23 -1.32 -26.47
CA PHE A 341 35.74 -0.72 -25.24
C PHE A 341 36.31 -1.78 -24.29
N HIS A 342 35.57 -2.88 -24.07
CA HIS A 342 35.97 -3.97 -23.18
C HIS A 342 36.97 -4.95 -23.81
N ALA A 343 36.87 -5.15 -25.13
CA ALA A 343 37.68 -6.11 -25.87
C ALA A 343 38.54 -5.45 -26.96
N PRO A 344 39.43 -4.49 -26.64
CA PRO A 344 40.26 -3.82 -27.63
C PRO A 344 41.25 -4.77 -28.34
N TRP A 345 41.48 -5.97 -27.80
CA TRP A 345 42.31 -7.01 -28.44
C TRP A 345 41.67 -7.62 -29.69
N LEU A 346 40.39 -7.36 -29.97
CA LEU A 346 39.69 -7.90 -31.14
C LEU A 346 40.31 -7.45 -32.47
N THR A 347 41.07 -6.36 -32.47
CA THR A 347 41.84 -5.90 -33.64
C THR A 347 43.09 -6.74 -33.91
N ASP A 348 43.57 -7.52 -32.93
CA ASP A 348 44.71 -8.44 -33.07
C ASP A 348 44.22 -9.89 -33.28
N GLY A 349 44.46 -10.36 -34.51
CA GLY A 349 44.15 -11.70 -34.98
C GLY A 349 44.62 -12.84 -34.07
N ASN A 350 45.86 -12.74 -33.58
CA ASN A 350 46.55 -13.78 -32.82
C ASN A 350 46.12 -13.75 -31.35
N LEU A 351 46.07 -12.54 -30.77
CA LEU A 351 45.70 -12.35 -29.36
C LEU A 351 44.27 -12.81 -29.07
N THR A 352 43.32 -12.46 -29.93
CA THR A 352 41.92 -12.91 -29.83
C THR A 352 41.81 -14.43 -29.80
N SER A 353 42.55 -15.13 -30.67
CA SER A 353 42.47 -16.60 -30.77
C SER A 353 42.98 -17.30 -29.50
N LYS A 354 44.00 -16.74 -28.85
CA LYS A 354 44.54 -17.26 -27.60
C LYS A 354 43.61 -17.01 -26.43
N ILE A 355 43.00 -15.82 -26.36
CA ILE A 355 42.03 -15.50 -25.30
C ILE A 355 40.81 -16.42 -25.42
N ALA A 356 40.29 -16.63 -26.63
CA ALA A 356 39.16 -17.53 -26.87
C ALA A 356 39.41 -18.98 -26.43
N GLN A 357 40.67 -19.45 -26.41
CA GLN A 357 41.03 -20.78 -25.89
C GLN A 357 40.95 -20.89 -24.36
N VAL A 358 41.15 -19.77 -23.64
CA VAL A 358 41.15 -19.72 -22.17
C VAL A 358 39.78 -19.29 -21.64
N HIS A 359 39.19 -18.26 -22.26
CA HIS A 359 37.87 -17.72 -21.93
C HIS A 359 37.07 -17.52 -23.23
N ALA A 360 36.05 -18.36 -23.46
CA ALA A 360 35.20 -18.26 -24.65
C ALA A 360 34.43 -16.92 -24.73
N ALA A 361 34.00 -16.39 -23.58
CA ALA A 361 33.43 -15.05 -23.42
C ALA A 361 33.65 -14.61 -21.95
N PRO A 362 34.64 -13.74 -21.69
CA PRO A 362 35.02 -13.38 -20.33
C PRO A 362 34.03 -12.42 -19.66
N SER A 363 33.99 -12.43 -18.33
CA SER A 363 33.31 -11.40 -17.53
C SER A 363 34.17 -10.16 -17.31
N LEU A 364 33.57 -9.07 -16.82
CA LEU A 364 34.34 -7.88 -16.44
C LEU A 364 35.40 -8.18 -15.38
N ARG A 365 35.07 -9.02 -14.39
CA ARG A 365 36.02 -9.47 -13.36
C ARG A 365 37.20 -10.23 -13.98
N GLU A 366 36.95 -11.10 -14.95
CA GLU A 366 38.02 -11.84 -15.62
C GLU A 366 38.92 -10.89 -16.40
N ILE A 367 38.36 -9.99 -17.22
CA ILE A 367 39.11 -9.01 -18.01
C ILE A 367 39.97 -8.11 -17.11
N ALA A 368 39.46 -7.73 -15.94
CA ALA A 368 40.17 -6.92 -14.96
C ALA A 368 41.48 -7.56 -14.44
N THR A 369 41.71 -8.85 -14.68
CA THR A 369 42.92 -9.58 -14.27
C THR A 369 43.80 -10.04 -15.44
N PHE A 370 43.45 -9.71 -16.69
CA PHE A 370 44.21 -10.16 -17.87
C PHE A 370 45.67 -9.65 -17.89
N ASP A 371 45.95 -8.49 -17.32
CA ASP A 371 47.32 -7.97 -17.15
C ASP A 371 48.17 -8.76 -16.14
N GLN A 372 47.55 -9.61 -15.31
CA GLN A 372 48.24 -10.50 -14.35
C GLN A 372 48.56 -11.87 -14.93
N LEU A 373 48.01 -12.21 -16.11
CA LEU A 373 48.25 -13.48 -16.83
C LEU A 373 49.59 -13.47 -17.60
N ASP A 374 50.53 -12.63 -17.18
CA ASP A 374 51.82 -12.26 -17.79
C ASP A 374 52.73 -13.47 -18.16
N GLY A 375 52.45 -14.67 -17.63
CA GLY A 375 53.18 -15.92 -17.92
C GLY A 375 52.50 -16.91 -18.88
N GLN A 376 51.22 -16.73 -19.23
CA GLN A 376 50.47 -17.65 -20.10
C GLN A 376 50.37 -17.17 -21.56
N PHE A 377 50.58 -15.87 -21.80
CA PHE A 377 50.53 -15.28 -23.13
C PHE A 377 51.93 -14.75 -23.51
N PRO A 378 52.52 -15.17 -24.66
CA PRO A 378 53.93 -14.91 -24.97
C PRO A 378 54.28 -13.46 -25.34
N VAL A 379 53.38 -12.49 -25.12
CA VAL A 379 53.58 -11.08 -25.44
C VAL A 379 52.91 -10.21 -24.37
N ARG A 380 53.68 -9.30 -23.75
CA ARG A 380 53.12 -8.13 -23.04
C ARG A 380 52.41 -7.25 -24.06
N SER A 381 51.11 -7.44 -24.22
CA SER A 381 50.31 -6.59 -25.09
C SER A 381 49.82 -5.40 -24.27
N GLU A 382 50.27 -4.19 -24.61
CA GLU A 382 49.74 -2.93 -24.05
C GLU A 382 48.20 -2.89 -24.12
N VAL A 383 47.63 -3.57 -25.13
CA VAL A 383 46.18 -3.70 -25.34
C VAL A 383 45.49 -4.48 -24.21
N LEU A 384 46.13 -5.51 -23.64
CA LEU A 384 45.57 -6.23 -22.47
C LEU A 384 45.65 -5.40 -21.20
N GLY A 385 46.74 -4.64 -21.02
CA GLY A 385 46.87 -3.69 -19.92
C GLY A 385 45.78 -2.62 -19.95
N GLU A 386 45.51 -2.08 -21.14
CA GLU A 386 44.43 -1.11 -21.35
C GLU A 386 43.04 -1.73 -21.12
N ALA A 387 42.79 -2.95 -21.60
CA ALA A 387 41.53 -3.64 -21.36
C ALA A 387 41.29 -3.91 -19.86
N SER A 388 42.30 -4.42 -19.14
CA SER A 388 42.19 -4.64 -17.70
C SER A 388 42.00 -3.33 -16.92
N LYS A 389 42.64 -2.25 -17.35
CA LYS A 389 42.42 -0.91 -16.78
C LYS A 389 40.97 -0.45 -16.95
N ARG A 390 40.43 -0.51 -18.17
CA ARG A 390 39.04 -0.14 -18.48
C ARG A 390 38.02 -1.00 -17.72
N ALA A 391 38.26 -2.32 -17.65
CA ALA A 391 37.42 -3.22 -16.88
C ALA A 391 37.44 -2.87 -15.38
N ARG A 392 38.60 -2.57 -14.79
CA ARG A 392 38.70 -2.10 -13.40
C ARG A 392 37.99 -0.77 -13.16
N GLU A 393 38.05 0.16 -14.11
CA GLU A 393 37.29 1.43 -14.04
C GLU A 393 35.78 1.17 -14.03
N ARG A 394 35.28 0.25 -14.87
CA ARG A 394 33.86 -0.14 -14.92
C ARG A 394 33.42 -0.87 -13.65
N VAL A 395 34.22 -1.80 -13.14
CA VAL A 395 33.96 -2.49 -11.86
C VAL A 395 33.88 -1.47 -10.72
N ARG A 396 34.83 -0.53 -10.65
CA ARG A 396 34.81 0.52 -9.62
C ARG A 396 33.59 1.43 -9.73
N ALA A 397 33.17 1.78 -10.95
CA ALA A 397 31.96 2.58 -11.16
C ALA A 397 30.70 1.83 -10.69
N LEU A 398 30.57 0.54 -11.03
CA LEU A 398 29.48 -0.31 -10.57
C LEU A 398 29.44 -0.42 -9.04
N GLU A 399 30.59 -0.67 -8.39
CA GLU A 399 30.68 -0.76 -6.93
C GLU A 399 30.38 0.57 -6.23
N THR A 400 30.82 1.69 -6.81
CA THR A 400 30.55 3.04 -6.30
C THR A 400 29.07 3.35 -6.37
N LEU A 401 28.44 3.15 -7.53
CA LEU A 401 27.01 3.36 -7.72
C LEU A 401 26.18 2.46 -6.80
N ALA A 402 26.53 1.19 -6.68
CA ALA A 402 25.85 0.27 -5.78
C ALA A 402 25.92 0.75 -4.32
N SER A 403 27.08 1.27 -3.89
CA SER A 403 27.26 1.82 -2.55
C SER A 403 26.45 3.10 -2.33
N GLN A 404 26.36 3.99 -3.34
CA GLN A 404 25.47 5.16 -3.30
C GLN A 404 23.99 4.76 -3.22
N CYS A 405 23.58 3.70 -3.92
CA CYS A 405 22.23 3.16 -3.83
C CYS A 405 21.93 2.63 -2.42
N ASP A 406 22.88 1.91 -1.80
CA ASP A 406 22.74 1.45 -0.41
C ASP A 406 22.62 2.63 0.57
N GLU A 407 23.39 3.70 0.37
CA GLU A 407 23.32 4.92 1.18
C GLU A 407 21.95 5.61 1.04
N LEU A 408 21.47 5.79 -0.19
CA LEU A 408 20.18 6.43 -0.46
C LEU A 408 18.98 5.59 0.01
N ALA A 409 19.13 4.26 0.10
CA ALA A 409 18.12 3.37 0.65
C ALA A 409 18.04 3.42 2.19
N GLY A 410 19.07 3.94 2.87
CA GLY A 410 19.17 4.01 4.34
C GLY A 410 18.25 5.06 4.99
N MET A 411 16.95 4.98 4.74
CA MET A 411 15.92 5.90 5.26
C MET A 411 15.47 5.49 6.67
N ASP A 412 15.14 6.47 7.54
CA ASP A 412 14.66 6.24 8.91
C ASP A 412 13.14 6.03 8.96
N PHE A 413 12.67 4.79 8.86
CA PHE A 413 11.23 4.48 8.91
C PHE A 413 10.62 4.60 10.32
N SER A 414 11.44 4.79 11.37
CA SER A 414 10.97 4.68 12.76
C SER A 414 9.91 5.72 13.16
N PHE A 415 9.92 6.92 12.55
CA PHE A 415 8.94 7.97 12.86
C PHE A 415 7.59 7.74 12.16
N LEU A 416 7.57 7.00 11.05
CA LEU A 416 6.35 6.59 10.36
C LEU A 416 5.66 5.41 11.07
N PHE A 417 6.39 4.68 11.90
CA PHE A 417 5.90 3.52 12.62
C PHE A 417 5.20 3.89 13.94
N ASP A 418 3.99 3.36 14.15
CA ASP A 418 3.27 3.48 15.41
C ASP A 418 3.49 2.23 16.26
N LYS A 419 4.27 2.38 17.35
CA LYS A 419 4.62 1.28 18.25
C LYS A 419 3.43 0.71 19.03
N ALA A 420 2.36 1.48 19.21
CA ALA A 420 1.19 1.02 19.95
C ALA A 420 0.32 0.09 19.09
N ARG A 421 0.19 0.40 17.80
CA ARG A 421 -0.57 -0.39 16.82
C ARG A 421 0.27 -1.45 16.11
N ASN A 422 1.60 -1.33 16.15
CA ASN A 422 2.53 -2.08 15.31
C ASN A 422 2.25 -1.92 13.81
N LEU A 423 1.87 -0.72 13.36
CA LEU A 423 1.54 -0.41 11.97
C LEU A 423 2.24 0.86 11.49
N PHE A 424 2.45 0.97 10.18
CA PHE A 424 2.92 2.21 9.56
C PHE A 424 1.76 3.16 9.30
N ALA A 425 1.94 4.44 9.63
CA ALA A 425 1.05 5.49 9.16
C ALA A 425 1.14 5.61 7.63
N ILE A 426 0.10 6.18 6.99
CA ILE A 426 0.12 6.43 5.54
C ILE A 426 1.30 7.31 5.14
N GLY A 427 1.52 8.39 5.89
CA GLY A 427 2.72 9.19 5.78
C GLY A 427 2.84 10.26 6.86
N PHE A 428 3.64 11.27 6.55
CA PHE A 428 3.98 12.36 7.44
C PHE A 428 4.04 13.69 6.68
N ASN A 429 3.25 14.65 7.13
CA ASN A 429 3.28 16.02 6.64
C ASN A 429 4.41 16.78 7.35
N VAL A 430 5.50 17.04 6.63
CA VAL A 430 6.69 17.73 7.14
C VAL A 430 6.40 19.21 7.37
N THR A 431 5.56 19.82 6.54
CA THR A 431 5.15 21.22 6.70
C THR A 431 4.38 21.45 8.00
N GLU A 432 3.51 20.51 8.39
CA GLU A 432 2.72 20.58 9.64
C GLU A 432 3.42 19.92 10.84
N GLY A 433 4.51 19.19 10.62
CA GLY A 433 5.17 18.39 11.66
C GLY A 433 4.28 17.27 12.20
N ARG A 434 3.37 16.73 11.37
CA ARG A 434 2.28 15.85 11.80
C ARG A 434 2.28 14.54 11.02
N ARG A 435 2.20 13.43 11.74
CA ARG A 435 1.96 12.09 11.18
C ARG A 435 0.48 11.88 10.92
N ASP A 436 0.15 11.14 9.87
CA ASP A 436 -1.24 10.79 9.60
C ASP A 436 -1.84 9.90 10.69
N LEU A 437 -3.16 9.97 10.79
CA LEU A 437 -3.96 9.15 11.71
C LEU A 437 -4.44 7.84 11.06
N SER A 438 -4.28 7.70 9.75
CA SER A 438 -4.58 6.48 9.00
C SER A 438 -3.33 5.60 8.89
N PHE A 439 -3.54 4.29 8.80
CA PHE A 439 -2.47 3.29 8.83
C PHE A 439 -2.63 2.27 7.69
N TYR A 440 -1.51 1.71 7.23
CA TYR A 440 -1.51 0.53 6.38
C TYR A 440 -1.69 -0.71 7.24
N ASP A 441 -2.89 -1.28 7.18
CA ASP A 441 -3.36 -2.32 8.08
C ASP A 441 -3.70 -3.64 7.39
N LEU A 442 -3.53 -3.78 6.08
CA LEU A 442 -3.80 -5.02 5.33
C LEU A 442 -2.53 -5.63 4.73
N LEU A 443 -2.46 -6.96 4.68
CA LEU A 443 -1.35 -7.69 4.05
C LEU A 443 -1.44 -7.67 2.51
N ALA A 444 -2.65 -7.64 1.95
CA ALA A 444 -2.90 -7.42 0.53
C ALA A 444 -2.83 -5.92 0.22
N SER A 445 -1.63 -5.39 0.17
CA SER A 445 -1.34 -4.00 -0.17
C SER A 445 0.07 -3.88 -0.76
N GLU A 446 0.24 -2.88 -1.61
CA GLU A 446 1.52 -2.36 -2.11
C GLU A 446 2.49 -2.00 -0.96
N ALA A 447 1.98 -1.57 0.20
CA ALA A 447 2.76 -1.19 1.36
C ALA A 447 3.56 -2.34 1.97
N ARG A 448 3.24 -3.60 1.64
CA ARG A 448 3.93 -4.76 2.22
C ARG A 448 5.42 -4.81 1.88
N LEU A 449 5.85 -4.20 0.77
CA LEU A 449 7.28 -4.09 0.47
C LEU A 449 7.98 -3.23 1.53
N CYS A 450 7.41 -2.08 1.89
CA CYS A 450 7.90 -1.24 2.99
C CYS A 450 7.99 -2.02 4.30
N SER A 451 6.91 -2.74 4.65
CA SER A 451 6.86 -3.58 5.85
C SER A 451 7.96 -4.64 5.87
N TYR A 452 8.15 -5.35 4.76
CA TYR A 452 9.16 -6.38 4.63
C TYR A 452 10.57 -5.82 4.79
N LEU A 453 10.87 -4.71 4.11
CA LEU A 453 12.17 -4.04 4.15
C LEU A 453 12.51 -3.55 5.55
N ALA A 454 11.60 -2.83 6.20
CA ALA A 454 11.84 -2.28 7.52
C ALA A 454 12.10 -3.37 8.58
N ILE A 455 11.47 -4.54 8.44
CA ILE A 455 11.74 -5.70 9.29
C ILE A 455 13.10 -6.32 8.96
N ALA A 456 13.39 -6.54 7.67
CA ALA A 456 14.62 -7.15 7.22
C ALA A 456 15.87 -6.32 7.59
N GLU A 457 15.75 -4.99 7.59
CA GLU A 457 16.79 -4.07 8.03
C GLU A 457 16.84 -3.87 9.56
N GLY A 458 15.90 -4.47 10.31
CA GLY A 458 15.85 -4.39 11.76
C GLY A 458 15.39 -3.03 12.31
N GLN A 459 14.73 -2.20 11.50
CA GLN A 459 14.18 -0.90 11.93
C GLN A 459 12.87 -1.07 12.70
N VAL A 460 12.07 -2.08 12.36
CA VAL A 460 10.79 -2.40 13.03
C VAL A 460 10.73 -3.87 13.43
N PRO A 461 9.98 -4.21 14.50
CA PRO A 461 9.92 -5.58 15.01
C PRO A 461 9.06 -6.49 14.11
N GLN A 462 9.34 -7.80 14.12
CA GLN A 462 8.68 -8.78 13.23
C GLN A 462 7.16 -8.87 13.48
N GLU A 463 6.72 -8.54 14.69
CA GLU A 463 5.32 -8.42 15.12
C GLU A 463 4.51 -7.53 14.19
N HIS A 464 5.14 -6.52 13.56
CA HIS A 464 4.50 -5.69 12.54
C HIS A 464 3.91 -6.52 11.39
N TRP A 465 4.66 -7.50 10.87
CA TRP A 465 4.19 -8.33 9.75
C TRP A 465 2.90 -9.08 10.10
N PHE A 466 2.77 -9.52 11.35
CA PHE A 466 1.63 -10.27 11.85
C PHE A 466 0.49 -9.37 12.36
N ALA A 467 0.76 -8.08 12.58
CA ALA A 467 -0.25 -7.07 12.88
C ALA A 467 -1.08 -6.66 11.64
N LEU A 468 -0.53 -6.84 10.43
CA LEU A 468 -1.28 -6.65 9.18
C LEU A 468 -2.50 -7.59 9.13
N GLY A 469 -3.62 -7.12 8.61
CA GLY A 469 -4.87 -7.85 8.52
C GLY A 469 -4.80 -8.95 7.45
N ARG A 470 -5.28 -10.14 7.82
CA ARG A 470 -5.55 -11.26 6.88
C ARG A 470 -7.05 -11.42 6.68
N LEU A 471 -7.71 -10.37 6.20
CA LEU A 471 -9.14 -10.42 5.92
C LEU A 471 -9.37 -11.39 4.75
N LEU A 472 -9.98 -12.53 5.05
CA LEU A 472 -10.29 -13.58 4.08
C LEU A 472 -11.76 -13.55 3.70
N VAL A 473 -12.05 -13.45 2.42
CA VAL A 473 -13.39 -13.65 1.85
C VAL A 473 -13.33 -14.84 0.91
N ALA A 474 -14.44 -15.53 0.67
CA ALA A 474 -14.48 -16.66 -0.26
C ALA A 474 -15.55 -16.48 -1.35
N PRO A 475 -15.43 -15.49 -2.24
CA PRO A 475 -16.34 -15.35 -3.38
C PRO A 475 -16.05 -16.53 -4.32
N GLY A 476 -16.94 -17.53 -4.36
CA GLY A 476 -16.74 -18.77 -5.13
C GLY A 476 -16.12 -19.95 -4.36
N GLY A 477 -15.97 -19.85 -3.03
CA GLY A 477 -15.60 -20.98 -2.16
C GLY A 477 -14.12 -21.16 -1.83
N GLU A 478 -13.21 -20.38 -2.45
CA GLU A 478 -11.79 -20.34 -2.06
C GLU A 478 -11.44 -19.04 -1.29
N PRO A 479 -10.68 -19.11 -0.19
CA PRO A 479 -10.36 -17.92 0.62
C PRO A 479 -9.30 -17.02 -0.06
N ILE A 480 -9.63 -15.75 -0.27
CA ILE A 480 -8.76 -14.70 -0.80
C ILE A 480 -8.53 -13.58 0.22
N LEU A 481 -7.32 -13.02 0.26
CA LEU A 481 -7.05 -11.79 0.99
C LEU A 481 -7.70 -10.58 0.29
N VAL A 482 -8.50 -9.82 1.01
CA VAL A 482 -9.13 -8.59 0.51
C VAL A 482 -8.15 -7.42 0.65
N SER A 483 -8.08 -6.56 -0.37
CA SER A 483 -7.34 -5.29 -0.34
C SER A 483 -8.29 -4.10 -0.12
N TRP A 484 -7.76 -2.89 0.02
CA TRP A 484 -8.60 -1.72 0.26
C TRP A 484 -9.46 -1.37 -0.96
N SER A 485 -8.83 -1.22 -2.13
CA SER A 485 -9.51 -0.80 -3.35
C SER A 485 -9.91 -1.95 -4.28
N GLY A 486 -9.41 -3.16 -4.07
CA GLY A 486 -9.58 -4.27 -5.01
C GLY A 486 -8.79 -4.07 -6.31
N SER A 487 -7.79 -3.19 -6.27
CA SER A 487 -6.97 -2.82 -7.41
C SER A 487 -5.88 -3.87 -7.64
N MET A 488 -5.60 -4.21 -8.90
CA MET A 488 -4.65 -5.28 -9.21
C MET A 488 -3.21 -4.96 -8.75
N PHE A 489 -2.82 -3.68 -8.74
CA PHE A 489 -1.48 -3.29 -8.30
C PHE A 489 -1.22 -3.62 -6.82
N GLU A 490 -2.22 -3.53 -5.94
CA GLU A 490 -2.08 -3.81 -4.49
C GLU A 490 -1.57 -5.24 -4.27
N TYR A 491 -1.96 -6.13 -5.17
CA TYR A 491 -1.55 -7.54 -5.17
C TYR A 491 -0.28 -7.80 -5.96
N LEU A 492 -0.07 -7.15 -7.11
CA LEU A 492 0.99 -7.58 -8.03
C LEU A 492 2.23 -6.68 -8.04
N MET A 493 2.12 -5.40 -7.69
CA MET A 493 3.27 -4.49 -7.66
C MET A 493 4.42 -4.99 -6.77
N PRO A 494 4.19 -5.50 -5.54
CA PRO A 494 5.29 -6.00 -4.73
C PRO A 494 6.03 -7.19 -5.36
N LEU A 495 5.37 -7.97 -6.23
CA LEU A 495 5.98 -9.12 -6.90
C LEU A 495 7.06 -8.72 -7.91
N LEU A 496 7.16 -7.44 -8.30
CA LEU A 496 8.21 -6.95 -9.20
C LEU A 496 9.61 -7.17 -8.63
N VAL A 497 9.77 -7.12 -7.29
CA VAL A 497 11.05 -7.37 -6.61
C VAL A 497 10.95 -8.43 -5.51
N MET A 498 9.77 -8.64 -4.91
CA MET A 498 9.60 -9.68 -3.89
C MET A 498 9.29 -11.03 -4.55
N PRO A 499 9.95 -12.13 -4.16
CA PRO A 499 9.58 -13.46 -4.66
C PRO A 499 8.22 -13.90 -4.11
N SER A 500 7.50 -14.71 -4.89
CA SER A 500 6.34 -15.47 -4.43
C SER A 500 6.67 -16.96 -4.36
N TYR A 501 6.15 -17.64 -3.35
CA TYR A 501 6.39 -19.07 -3.12
C TYR A 501 5.11 -19.87 -3.27
N ARG A 502 5.15 -20.94 -4.07
CA ARG A 502 3.97 -21.74 -4.40
C ARG A 502 3.26 -22.27 -3.15
N GLY A 503 1.94 -22.12 -3.11
CA GLY A 503 1.09 -22.67 -2.05
C GLY A 503 1.13 -21.90 -0.73
N THR A 504 1.68 -20.68 -0.74
CA THR A 504 1.58 -19.74 0.36
C THR A 504 0.30 -18.92 0.27
N LEU A 505 -0.02 -18.22 1.35
CA LEU A 505 -1.15 -17.30 1.43
C LEU A 505 -1.05 -16.19 0.37
N LEU A 506 0.13 -15.58 0.21
CA LEU A 506 0.35 -14.51 -0.77
C LEU A 506 0.29 -15.03 -2.21
N ASP A 507 0.86 -16.21 -2.48
CA ASP A 507 0.80 -16.83 -3.81
C ASP A 507 -0.63 -17.09 -4.25
N ARG A 508 -1.47 -17.62 -3.36
CA ARG A 508 -2.89 -17.84 -3.65
C ARG A 508 -3.64 -16.52 -3.78
N ALA A 509 -3.42 -15.56 -2.89
CA ALA A 509 -4.07 -14.26 -2.98
C ALA A 509 -3.82 -13.58 -4.33
N CYS A 510 -2.59 -13.61 -4.84
CA CYS A 510 -2.26 -13.03 -6.14
C CYS A 510 -2.92 -13.77 -7.31
N LYS A 511 -2.95 -15.11 -7.28
CA LYS A 511 -3.60 -15.92 -8.33
C LYS A 511 -5.11 -15.71 -8.36
N THR A 512 -5.76 -15.81 -7.21
CA THR A 512 -7.22 -15.64 -7.11
C THR A 512 -7.64 -14.21 -7.44
N ALA A 513 -6.82 -13.20 -7.13
CA ALA A 513 -7.09 -11.83 -7.57
C ALA A 513 -7.12 -11.70 -9.11
N VAL A 514 -6.19 -12.36 -9.81
CA VAL A 514 -6.17 -12.38 -11.29
C VAL A 514 -7.35 -13.18 -11.85
N GLU A 515 -7.69 -14.33 -11.26
CA GLU A 515 -8.84 -15.16 -11.66
C GLU A 515 -10.15 -14.36 -11.56
N LEU A 516 -10.40 -13.67 -10.44
CA LEU A 516 -11.60 -12.83 -10.26
C LEU A 516 -11.64 -11.64 -11.21
N GLN A 517 -10.50 -11.05 -11.55
CA GLN A 517 -10.40 -10.00 -12.57
C GLN A 517 -10.77 -10.52 -13.97
N ILE A 518 -10.32 -11.73 -14.32
CA ILE A 518 -10.69 -12.41 -15.58
C ILE A 518 -12.20 -12.67 -15.62
N GLU A 519 -12.75 -13.24 -14.54
CA GLU A 519 -14.18 -13.52 -14.43
C GLU A 519 -15.03 -12.25 -14.54
N TYR A 520 -14.62 -11.18 -13.86
CA TYR A 520 -15.31 -9.90 -13.93
C TYR A 520 -15.29 -9.30 -15.34
N GLY A 521 -14.13 -9.26 -16.00
CA GLY A 521 -14.02 -8.80 -17.39
C GLY A 521 -14.89 -9.61 -18.36
N ASN A 522 -14.89 -10.94 -18.22
CA ASN A 522 -15.73 -11.84 -19.00
C ASN A 522 -17.23 -11.59 -18.77
N SER A 523 -17.66 -11.39 -17.52
CA SER A 523 -19.05 -11.10 -17.17
C SER A 523 -19.57 -9.79 -17.77
N ARG A 524 -18.66 -8.82 -18.00
CA ARG A 524 -18.95 -7.50 -18.58
C ARG A 524 -18.71 -7.45 -20.10
N GLY A 525 -18.18 -8.52 -20.70
CA GLY A 525 -17.88 -8.59 -22.13
C GLY A 525 -16.68 -7.76 -22.59
N VAL A 526 -15.86 -7.25 -21.67
CA VAL A 526 -14.69 -6.38 -21.96
C VAL A 526 -13.36 -7.11 -21.69
N PRO A 527 -12.21 -6.60 -22.12
CA PRO A 527 -10.91 -7.06 -21.61
C PRO A 527 -10.84 -6.88 -20.08
N TRP A 528 -9.96 -7.61 -19.40
CA TRP A 528 -9.76 -7.45 -17.95
C TRP A 528 -8.46 -6.70 -17.64
N GLY A 529 -8.27 -6.26 -16.40
CA GLY A 529 -7.14 -5.41 -16.01
C GLY A 529 -7.55 -4.16 -15.24
N VAL A 530 -8.43 -4.26 -14.24
CA VAL A 530 -8.88 -3.10 -13.47
C VAL A 530 -7.85 -2.76 -12.40
N SER A 531 -7.36 -1.53 -12.43
CA SER A 531 -6.42 -0.99 -11.46
C SER A 531 -6.52 0.54 -11.45
N GLU A 532 -5.88 1.20 -10.49
CA GLU A 532 -5.69 2.66 -10.48
C GLU A 532 -5.15 3.17 -11.81
N SER A 533 -5.80 4.18 -12.38
CA SER A 533 -5.45 4.65 -13.71
C SER A 533 -6.09 6.00 -14.03
N GLY A 534 -5.64 6.58 -15.14
CA GLY A 534 -6.37 7.64 -15.81
C GLY A 534 -7.73 7.14 -16.33
N PHE A 535 -8.71 8.03 -16.44
CA PHE A 535 -10.03 7.70 -17.01
C PHE A 535 -10.56 8.83 -17.90
N ASN A 536 -11.64 8.59 -18.66
CA ASN A 536 -12.13 9.52 -19.68
C ASN A 536 -12.90 10.71 -19.08
N GLN A 537 -12.21 11.50 -18.27
CA GLN A 537 -12.70 12.76 -17.73
C GLN A 537 -11.54 13.75 -17.69
N GLY A 538 -11.72 14.90 -18.34
CA GLY A 538 -10.75 16.00 -18.32
C GLY A 538 -11.06 17.03 -17.24
N ASP A 539 -10.02 17.67 -16.68
CA ASP A 539 -10.20 18.92 -15.95
C ASP A 539 -10.46 20.12 -16.89
N VAL A 540 -10.52 21.32 -16.32
CA VAL A 540 -10.68 22.59 -17.07
C VAL A 540 -9.60 22.78 -18.15
N LYS A 541 -8.43 22.15 -17.99
CA LYS A 541 -7.30 22.18 -18.92
C LYS A 541 -7.26 20.95 -19.84
N GLN A 542 -8.30 20.11 -19.84
CA GLN A 542 -8.39 18.87 -20.60
C GLN A 542 -7.29 17.85 -20.22
N THR A 543 -6.80 17.89 -18.98
CA THR A 543 -5.89 16.87 -18.44
C THR A 543 -6.72 15.72 -17.89
N TYR A 544 -6.41 14.48 -18.32
CA TYR A 544 -7.10 13.29 -17.81
C TYR A 544 -6.96 13.19 -16.29
N GLN A 545 -8.06 12.90 -15.61
CA GLN A 545 -8.09 12.67 -14.17
C GLN A 545 -7.66 11.24 -13.82
N TYR A 546 -7.23 11.04 -12.58
CA TYR A 546 -6.67 9.79 -12.08
C TYR A 546 -7.40 9.32 -10.81
N ARG A 547 -7.70 8.02 -10.71
CA ARG A 547 -8.40 7.45 -9.55
C ARG A 547 -8.05 5.96 -9.37
N ALA A 548 -8.22 5.45 -8.15
CA ALA A 548 -8.19 4.01 -7.88
C ALA A 548 -9.50 3.31 -8.27
N PHE A 549 -9.38 2.30 -9.14
CA PHE A 549 -10.44 1.37 -9.54
C PHE A 549 -10.13 -0.04 -9.03
N GLY A 550 -11.14 -0.88 -8.89
CA GLY A 550 -10.96 -2.27 -8.49
C GLY A 550 -12.17 -3.13 -8.81
N VAL A 551 -12.04 -4.43 -8.59
CA VAL A 551 -13.11 -5.40 -8.91
C VAL A 551 -13.96 -5.68 -7.67
N PRO A 552 -15.30 -5.70 -7.79
CA PRO A 552 -16.18 -6.13 -6.70
C PRO A 552 -15.78 -7.50 -6.14
N GLY A 553 -15.76 -7.65 -4.82
CA GLY A 553 -15.31 -8.88 -4.15
C GLY A 553 -13.81 -8.96 -3.86
N LEU A 554 -12.99 -8.08 -4.46
CA LEU A 554 -11.55 -7.94 -4.12
C LEU A 554 -11.25 -6.78 -3.17
N GLY A 555 -12.11 -5.76 -3.13
CA GLY A 555 -11.91 -4.54 -2.34
C GLY A 555 -12.95 -4.33 -1.25
N LEU A 556 -12.56 -3.65 -0.17
CA LEU A 556 -13.47 -3.17 0.88
C LEU A 556 -14.27 -1.92 0.46
N LYS A 557 -13.76 -1.17 -0.52
CA LYS A 557 -14.43 0.02 -1.09
C LYS A 557 -15.75 -0.39 -1.75
N ARG A 558 -16.87 0.29 -1.42
CA ARG A 558 -18.14 0.12 -2.16
C ARG A 558 -18.18 1.00 -3.43
N GLY A 559 -19.08 0.67 -4.37
CA GLY A 559 -19.16 1.30 -5.70
C GLY A 559 -18.13 0.79 -6.73
N LEU A 560 -17.40 -0.31 -6.47
CA LEU A 560 -16.42 -0.86 -7.42
C LEU A 560 -17.03 -1.31 -8.76
N ALA A 561 -18.33 -1.57 -8.79
CA ALA A 561 -19.04 -1.95 -10.02
C ALA A 561 -19.47 -0.74 -10.89
N GLU A 562 -19.38 0.49 -10.37
CA GLU A 562 -19.90 1.70 -11.02
C GLU A 562 -19.03 2.15 -12.20
N ASP A 563 -17.71 2.05 -12.04
CA ASP A 563 -16.72 2.46 -13.03
C ASP A 563 -16.10 1.22 -13.69
N LEU A 564 -16.16 1.14 -15.03
CA LEU A 564 -15.55 0.05 -15.78
C LEU A 564 -14.37 0.60 -16.59
N VAL A 565 -13.21 0.71 -15.93
CA VAL A 565 -11.96 1.20 -16.54
C VAL A 565 -10.93 0.08 -16.55
N ILE A 566 -10.44 -0.25 -17.74
CA ILE A 566 -9.42 -1.29 -17.94
C ILE A 566 -8.08 -0.62 -18.16
N ALA A 567 -7.12 -0.90 -17.28
CA ALA A 567 -5.76 -0.40 -17.33
C ALA A 567 -4.82 -1.51 -17.86
N PRO A 568 -4.32 -1.42 -19.10
CA PRO A 568 -3.51 -2.49 -19.69
C PRO A 568 -2.28 -2.89 -18.88
N TYR A 569 -1.65 -1.96 -18.16
CA TYR A 569 -0.48 -2.27 -17.32
C TYR A 569 -0.81 -3.28 -16.21
N ALA A 570 -2.05 -3.33 -15.73
CA ALA A 570 -2.50 -4.32 -14.77
C ALA A 570 -2.47 -5.74 -15.37
N THR A 571 -2.92 -5.90 -16.61
CA THR A 571 -2.75 -7.14 -17.37
C THR A 571 -1.28 -7.49 -17.57
N VAL A 572 -0.42 -6.50 -17.81
CA VAL A 572 1.03 -6.74 -17.93
C VAL A 572 1.61 -7.25 -16.61
N LEU A 573 1.23 -6.67 -15.45
CA LEU A 573 1.62 -7.18 -14.13
C LEU A 573 1.20 -8.64 -13.92
N ALA A 574 0.02 -9.03 -14.42
CA ALA A 574 -0.48 -10.40 -14.32
C ALA A 574 0.37 -11.44 -15.06
N LEU A 575 1.31 -11.04 -15.94
CA LEU A 575 2.28 -11.95 -16.55
C LEU A 575 3.14 -12.71 -15.53
N MET A 576 3.34 -12.14 -14.34
CA MET A 576 4.11 -12.78 -13.25
C MET A 576 3.36 -13.93 -12.58
N VAL A 577 2.05 -14.07 -12.84
CA VAL A 577 1.16 -15.00 -12.13
C VAL A 577 0.39 -15.91 -13.10
N ALA A 578 -0.21 -15.33 -14.13
CA ALA A 578 -1.02 -15.99 -15.16
C ALA A 578 -0.53 -15.58 -16.57
N PRO A 579 0.70 -15.97 -16.98
CA PRO A 579 1.34 -15.49 -18.20
C PRO A 579 0.58 -15.79 -19.49
N ARG A 580 -0.13 -16.93 -19.54
CA ARG A 580 -0.90 -17.32 -20.73
C ARG A 580 -2.12 -16.42 -20.90
N GLU A 581 -2.94 -16.33 -19.85
CA GLU A 581 -4.18 -15.56 -19.81
C GLU A 581 -3.90 -14.07 -20.01
N ALA A 582 -2.84 -13.56 -19.37
CA ALA A 582 -2.38 -12.19 -19.57
C ALA A 582 -1.96 -11.95 -21.03
N SER A 583 -1.21 -12.87 -21.64
CA SER A 583 -0.80 -12.75 -23.04
C SER A 583 -1.99 -12.77 -24.01
N GLU A 584 -2.99 -13.61 -23.78
CA GLU A 584 -4.24 -13.66 -24.57
C GLU A 584 -5.02 -12.34 -24.46
N ASN A 585 -5.11 -11.76 -23.25
CA ASN A 585 -5.78 -10.48 -23.05
C ASN A 585 -5.01 -9.29 -23.67
N LEU A 586 -3.68 -9.29 -23.59
CA LEU A 586 -2.84 -8.30 -24.27
C LEU A 586 -2.95 -8.41 -25.80
N GLN A 587 -3.10 -9.61 -26.36
CA GLN A 587 -3.38 -9.80 -27.78
C GLN A 587 -4.73 -9.16 -28.16
N ARG A 588 -5.76 -9.34 -27.34
CA ARG A 588 -7.08 -8.69 -27.52
C ARG A 588 -6.96 -7.16 -27.48
N LEU A 589 -6.34 -6.61 -26.43
CA LEU A 589 -6.13 -5.16 -26.29
C LEU A 589 -5.34 -4.56 -27.46
N ALA A 590 -4.31 -5.26 -27.96
CA ALA A 590 -3.55 -4.83 -29.12
C ALA A 590 -4.38 -4.89 -30.42
N GLY A 591 -5.22 -5.93 -30.57
CA GLY A 591 -6.18 -6.05 -31.67
C GLY A 591 -7.22 -4.93 -31.69
N ASP A 592 -7.63 -4.47 -30.51
CA ASP A 592 -8.56 -3.35 -30.31
C ASP A 592 -7.89 -1.97 -30.48
N GLY A 593 -6.63 -1.91 -30.92
CA GLY A 593 -5.92 -0.66 -31.19
C GLY A 593 -5.51 0.15 -29.95
N ARG A 594 -5.35 -0.50 -28.79
CA ARG A 594 -5.01 0.17 -27.51
C ARG A 594 -3.51 0.33 -27.27
N GLU A 595 -2.69 0.03 -28.29
CA GLU A 595 -1.24 0.20 -28.30
C GLU A 595 -0.86 1.49 -29.02
N GLY A 596 -0.04 2.33 -28.38
CA GLY A 596 0.58 3.50 -28.99
C GLY A 596 2.10 3.34 -29.13
N ASP A 597 2.83 4.46 -29.14
CA ASP A 597 4.27 4.47 -29.42
C ASP A 597 5.14 4.01 -28.26
N PHE A 598 4.66 4.25 -27.03
CA PHE A 598 5.35 3.88 -25.79
C PHE A 598 4.81 2.60 -25.15
N GLY A 599 4.11 1.77 -25.92
CA GLY A 599 3.45 0.54 -25.44
C GLY A 599 1.95 0.74 -25.34
N PHE A 600 1.29 0.06 -24.40
CA PHE A 600 -0.14 0.28 -24.18
C PHE A 600 -0.42 1.66 -23.59
N TYR A 601 -1.51 2.26 -24.03
CA TYR A 601 -2.06 3.47 -23.42
C TYR A 601 -2.50 3.22 -21.97
N GLU A 602 -2.60 4.32 -21.22
CA GLU A 602 -2.92 4.32 -19.79
C GLU A 602 -4.14 3.48 -19.42
N ALA A 603 -5.26 3.70 -20.11
CA ALA A 603 -6.50 3.00 -19.83
C ALA A 603 -7.49 3.01 -21.00
N VAL A 604 -8.51 2.17 -20.87
CA VAL A 604 -9.72 2.16 -21.70
C VAL A 604 -10.93 2.26 -20.80
N ASP A 605 -11.68 3.35 -20.93
CA ASP A 605 -12.89 3.60 -20.16
C ASP A 605 -14.11 3.06 -20.91
N TYR A 606 -14.85 2.14 -20.29
CA TYR A 606 -16.09 1.55 -20.80
C TYR A 606 -17.33 2.07 -20.05
N THR A 607 -17.18 3.11 -19.23
CA THR A 607 -18.24 3.60 -18.34
C THR A 607 -19.27 4.42 -19.13
N PRO A 608 -20.54 3.98 -19.24
CA PRO A 608 -21.51 4.58 -20.17
C PRO A 608 -21.74 6.09 -19.97
N SER A 609 -21.67 6.57 -18.73
CA SER A 609 -21.88 8.00 -18.40
C SER A 609 -20.75 8.91 -18.86
N ARG A 610 -19.57 8.37 -19.19
CA ARG A 610 -18.38 9.10 -19.65
C ARG A 610 -18.09 8.94 -21.13
N LEU A 611 -18.97 8.27 -21.87
CA LEU A 611 -18.80 8.03 -23.30
C LEU A 611 -19.64 8.99 -24.13
N PRO A 612 -19.13 9.45 -25.28
CA PRO A 612 -19.96 10.10 -26.29
C PRO A 612 -21.11 9.18 -26.75
N PRO A 613 -22.23 9.74 -27.22
CA PRO A 613 -23.26 8.95 -27.88
C PRO A 613 -22.65 8.08 -29.00
N ASP A 614 -23.05 6.82 -29.09
CA ASP A 614 -22.62 5.82 -30.08
C ASP A 614 -21.21 5.23 -29.92
N GLU A 615 -20.44 5.62 -28.88
CA GLU A 615 -19.17 4.96 -28.55
C GLU A 615 -19.33 3.92 -27.44
N SER A 616 -18.66 2.76 -27.59
CA SER A 616 -18.67 1.69 -26.60
C SER A 616 -17.49 1.74 -25.62
N SER A 617 -16.49 2.59 -25.90
CA SER A 617 -15.28 2.75 -25.07
C SER A 617 -14.47 3.96 -25.51
N ALA A 618 -13.76 4.61 -24.60
CA ALA A 618 -12.81 5.68 -24.88
C ALA A 618 -11.40 5.30 -24.42
N THR A 619 -10.38 5.59 -25.24
CA THR A 619 -8.98 5.35 -24.88
C THR A 619 -8.40 6.58 -24.19
N VAL A 620 -7.82 6.39 -22.99
CA VAL A 620 -7.07 7.42 -22.28
C VAL A 620 -5.66 7.48 -22.87
N ARG A 621 -5.44 8.39 -23.82
CA ARG A 621 -4.16 8.54 -24.54
C ARG A 621 -3.12 9.30 -23.73
N SER A 622 -2.70 8.68 -22.64
CA SER A 622 -1.59 9.11 -21.81
C SER A 622 -0.74 7.91 -21.39
N TYR A 623 0.37 8.20 -20.72
CA TYR A 623 1.31 7.22 -20.19
C TYR A 623 1.84 7.72 -18.84
N MET A 624 1.79 6.87 -17.81
CA MET A 624 2.38 7.17 -16.50
C MET A 624 3.72 6.47 -16.32
N ALA A 625 4.71 7.16 -15.75
CA ALA A 625 6.05 6.61 -15.61
C ALA A 625 6.10 5.34 -14.74
N HIS A 626 5.33 5.29 -13.65
CA HIS A 626 5.26 4.08 -12.83
C HIS A 626 4.54 2.94 -13.56
N HIS A 627 3.47 3.18 -14.30
CA HIS A 627 2.81 2.14 -15.10
C HIS A 627 3.74 1.56 -16.18
N GLN A 628 4.53 2.41 -16.86
CA GLN A 628 5.55 1.97 -17.80
C GLN A 628 6.68 1.20 -17.12
N GLY A 629 7.15 1.67 -15.97
CA GLY A 629 8.20 1.00 -15.22
C GLY A 629 7.78 -0.38 -14.72
N MET A 630 6.60 -0.46 -14.11
CA MET A 630 5.99 -1.72 -13.67
C MET A 630 5.78 -2.69 -14.84
N SER A 631 5.29 -2.18 -15.98
CA SER A 631 5.12 -2.99 -17.20
C SER A 631 6.43 -3.59 -17.68
N LEU A 632 7.50 -2.78 -17.76
CA LEU A 632 8.81 -3.26 -18.22
C LEU A 632 9.39 -4.32 -17.29
N LEU A 633 9.24 -4.12 -15.98
CA LEU A 633 9.72 -5.07 -14.97
C LEU A 633 8.92 -6.38 -15.00
N ALA A 634 7.60 -6.33 -15.16
CA ALA A 634 6.80 -7.55 -15.30
C ALA A 634 7.11 -8.31 -16.60
N LEU A 635 7.35 -7.59 -17.70
CA LEU A 635 7.78 -8.19 -18.97
C LEU A 635 9.16 -8.86 -18.82
N VAL A 636 10.12 -8.20 -18.17
CA VAL A 636 11.45 -8.81 -17.97
C VAL A 636 11.34 -10.00 -17.04
N SER A 637 10.52 -9.96 -16.00
CA SER A 637 10.25 -11.10 -15.11
C SER A 637 9.66 -12.31 -15.85
N SER A 638 8.76 -12.09 -16.82
CA SER A 638 8.14 -13.19 -17.59
C SER A 638 9.08 -13.75 -18.66
N LEU A 639 9.88 -12.89 -19.31
CA LEU A 639 10.75 -13.26 -20.43
C LEU A 639 12.17 -13.65 -20.02
N ARG A 640 12.58 -13.30 -18.80
CA ARG A 640 13.87 -13.61 -18.20
C ARG A 640 13.61 -14.07 -16.79
N ASP A 641 14.17 -15.22 -16.42
CA ASP A 641 14.09 -15.89 -15.11
C ASP A 641 14.13 -14.96 -13.89
N LEU A 642 13.02 -14.26 -13.62
CA LEU A 642 12.74 -13.35 -12.51
C LEU A 642 13.97 -12.53 -12.02
N PRO A 643 14.65 -11.74 -12.89
CA PRO A 643 15.97 -11.19 -12.56
C PRO A 643 15.91 -10.22 -11.38
N MET A 644 14.86 -9.40 -11.26
CA MET A 644 14.74 -8.43 -10.17
C MET A 644 14.50 -9.11 -8.83
N GLN A 645 13.68 -10.17 -8.80
CA GLN A 645 13.44 -10.96 -7.60
C GLN A 645 14.70 -11.70 -7.14
N ARG A 646 15.48 -12.26 -8.09
CA ARG A 646 16.79 -12.89 -7.77
C ARG A 646 17.78 -11.88 -7.22
N ARG A 647 17.85 -10.67 -7.83
CA ARG A 647 18.71 -9.58 -7.35
C ARG A 647 18.29 -9.11 -5.95
N PHE A 648 17.02 -8.89 -5.70
CA PHE A 648 16.49 -8.53 -4.39
C PHE A 648 16.85 -9.57 -3.31
N MET A 649 16.64 -10.86 -3.57
CA MET A 649 16.94 -11.94 -2.63
C MET A 649 18.43 -12.30 -2.52
N SER A 650 19.31 -11.72 -3.34
CA SER A 650 20.75 -11.87 -3.20
C SER A 650 21.31 -11.11 -2.00
N ARG A 651 20.56 -10.11 -1.49
CA ARG A 651 20.95 -9.35 -0.30
C ARG A 651 20.74 -10.20 0.97
N PRO A 652 21.77 -10.39 1.82
CA PRO A 652 21.67 -11.25 2.99
C PRO A 652 20.59 -10.84 4.00
N LEU A 653 20.40 -9.53 4.22
CA LEU A 653 19.39 -9.02 5.18
C LEU A 653 17.97 -9.34 4.71
N LEU A 654 17.69 -9.14 3.43
CA LEU A 654 16.40 -9.48 2.83
C LEU A 654 16.18 -10.99 2.86
N LYS A 655 17.20 -11.78 2.48
CA LYS A 655 17.13 -13.24 2.55
C LYS A 655 16.90 -13.78 3.97
N ALA A 656 17.31 -13.07 5.01
CA ALA A 656 17.04 -13.48 6.39
C ALA A 656 15.55 -13.38 6.77
N ALA A 657 14.79 -12.47 6.16
CA ALA A 657 13.35 -12.29 6.37
C ALA A 657 12.47 -13.17 5.46
N ASP A 658 13.07 -14.03 4.63
CA ASP A 658 12.41 -14.84 3.60
C ASP A 658 11.22 -15.69 4.12
N LEU A 659 11.30 -16.16 5.36
CA LEU A 659 10.24 -16.95 6.00
C LEU A 659 8.90 -16.19 6.13
N LEU A 660 8.93 -14.84 6.15
CA LEU A 660 7.71 -14.02 6.18
C LEU A 660 6.84 -14.20 4.94
N LEU A 661 7.47 -14.52 3.79
CA LEU A 661 6.80 -14.72 2.51
C LEU A 661 6.25 -16.16 2.36
N GLN A 662 6.52 -17.03 3.33
CA GLN A 662 6.21 -18.45 3.30
C GLN A 662 5.03 -18.84 4.22
N GLU A 663 4.18 -17.86 4.55
CA GLU A 663 2.97 -18.07 5.35
C GLU A 663 2.04 -19.07 4.66
N ARG A 664 1.65 -20.14 5.36
CA ARG A 664 0.76 -21.18 4.83
C ARG A 664 -0.69 -20.72 4.88
N LEU A 665 -1.50 -21.24 3.96
CA LEU A 665 -2.95 -21.08 4.00
C LEU A 665 -3.53 -21.58 5.34
N PRO A 666 -4.36 -20.79 6.03
CA PRO A 666 -5.10 -21.25 7.18
C PRO A 666 -5.97 -22.46 6.81
N LYS A 667 -5.96 -23.51 7.63
CA LYS A 667 -6.80 -24.72 7.42
C LYS A 667 -8.21 -24.59 7.98
N THR A 668 -8.51 -23.48 8.63
CA THR A 668 -9.81 -23.20 9.22
C THR A 668 -10.78 -22.81 8.12
N GLU A 669 -12.01 -23.34 8.15
CA GLU A 669 -13.12 -22.81 7.36
C GLU A 669 -13.13 -21.30 7.55
N ALA A 670 -12.90 -20.55 6.47
CA ALA A 670 -12.89 -19.11 6.53
C ALA A 670 -14.17 -18.67 7.23
N SER A 671 -14.06 -17.79 8.23
CA SER A 671 -15.21 -17.06 8.74
C SER A 671 -15.70 -16.22 7.57
N VAL A 672 -16.57 -16.82 6.74
CA VAL A 672 -17.31 -16.13 5.69
C VAL A 672 -17.97 -14.98 6.42
N LEU A 673 -17.63 -13.74 6.08
CA LEU A 673 -18.55 -12.62 6.17
C LEU A 673 -19.53 -12.86 5.02
N PRO A 674 -20.70 -13.49 5.26
CA PRO A 674 -21.64 -13.76 4.19
C PRO A 674 -22.59 -12.57 4.09
N GLU A 675 -23.10 -12.33 2.89
CA GLU A 675 -24.18 -11.41 2.51
C GLU A 675 -23.82 -9.99 2.03
N ASP A 676 -22.70 -9.37 2.42
CA ASP A 676 -22.40 -7.98 2.01
C ASP A 676 -21.56 -7.83 0.71
N LEU A 677 -21.00 -8.92 0.16
CA LEU A 677 -20.12 -8.91 -1.02
C LEU A 677 -20.70 -9.68 -2.22
N GLU A 678 -21.96 -10.15 -2.14
CA GLU A 678 -22.65 -10.63 -3.34
C GLU A 678 -22.91 -9.46 -4.29
N LEU A 679 -22.77 -9.72 -5.59
CA LEU A 679 -23.05 -8.83 -6.71
C LEU A 679 -24.46 -8.22 -6.56
N GLU A 680 -24.59 -7.04 -5.94
CA GLU A 680 -25.85 -6.28 -5.96
C GLU A 680 -26.12 -5.83 -7.40
N GLU A 681 -26.88 -6.64 -8.13
CA GLU A 681 -27.56 -6.23 -9.35
C GLU A 681 -28.54 -5.09 -9.05
N THR A 682 -28.30 -3.94 -9.70
CA THR A 682 -29.29 -2.94 -10.11
C THR A 682 -30.36 -2.55 -9.08
N ARG A 683 -30.09 -1.48 -8.32
CA ARG A 683 -31.14 -0.53 -7.91
C ARG A 683 -30.89 0.82 -8.58
N PRO A 684 -31.89 1.43 -9.24
CA PRO A 684 -31.74 2.79 -9.74
C PRO A 684 -31.73 3.73 -8.53
N ARG A 685 -30.68 4.54 -8.38
CA ARG A 685 -30.65 5.61 -7.37
C ARG A 685 -30.67 7.00 -8.03
N PHE A 686 -31.54 7.81 -7.44
CA PHE A 686 -31.77 9.21 -7.72
C PHE A 686 -30.57 10.06 -7.31
N GLY A 687 -30.19 11.00 -8.17
CA GLY A 687 -29.59 12.29 -7.81
C GLY A 687 -28.17 12.25 -7.25
N GLU A 688 -27.24 12.71 -8.08
CA GLU A 688 -25.83 12.97 -7.79
C GLU A 688 -25.61 13.77 -6.48
N GLY A 689 -24.63 13.32 -5.70
CA GLY A 689 -24.00 14.09 -4.63
C GLY A 689 -22.56 13.62 -4.45
N GLU A 690 -21.63 14.39 -5.01
CA GLU A 690 -20.17 14.22 -4.92
C GLU A 690 -19.68 13.91 -3.49
N ASP A 691 -18.58 13.16 -3.34
CA ASP A 691 -17.82 13.01 -2.09
C ASP A 691 -17.10 14.31 -1.69
N VAL A 692 -17.85 15.39 -1.55
CA VAL A 692 -17.30 16.70 -1.20
C VAL A 692 -17.44 16.86 0.30
N MET A 693 -16.30 16.81 0.99
CA MET A 693 -16.13 17.48 2.28
C MET A 693 -16.64 18.93 2.12
N ARG A 694 -17.78 19.25 2.72
CA ARG A 694 -18.36 20.59 2.63
C ARG A 694 -17.86 21.43 3.79
N VAL A 695 -17.15 22.52 3.48
CA VAL A 695 -16.58 23.43 4.49
C VAL A 695 -17.27 24.78 4.42
N PHE A 696 -17.93 25.17 5.50
CA PHE A 696 -18.62 26.45 5.65
C PHE A 696 -17.88 27.34 6.65
N LYS A 697 -17.42 28.49 6.17
CA LYS A 697 -16.68 29.47 7.00
C LYS A 697 -17.57 30.50 7.69
N THR A 698 -18.89 30.35 7.56
CA THR A 698 -19.88 31.24 8.17
C THR A 698 -21.07 30.42 8.68
N PRO A 699 -21.56 30.72 9.90
CA PRO A 699 -22.81 30.14 10.40
C PRO A 699 -24.05 30.86 9.85
N MET A 700 -23.88 31.99 9.16
CA MET A 700 -24.98 32.85 8.68
C MET A 700 -25.18 32.71 7.16
N SER A 701 -25.52 31.51 6.70
CA SER A 701 -25.88 31.29 5.29
C SER A 701 -27.32 31.74 5.01
N ARG A 702 -27.62 32.11 3.76
CA ARG A 702 -28.99 32.50 3.35
C ARG A 702 -29.99 31.34 3.49
N THR A 703 -29.49 30.13 3.26
CA THR A 703 -30.17 28.86 3.47
C THR A 703 -29.33 28.05 4.45
N PRO A 704 -29.89 27.56 5.58
CA PRO A 704 -29.14 26.71 6.50
C PRO A 704 -28.63 25.46 5.77
N GLU A 705 -27.33 25.21 5.91
CA GLU A 705 -26.72 24.02 5.33
C GLU A 705 -26.88 22.88 6.31
N ILE A 706 -27.66 21.87 5.93
CA ILE A 706 -28.00 20.76 6.80
C ILE A 706 -27.13 19.54 6.49
N HIS A 707 -26.84 18.77 7.53
CA HIS A 707 -26.22 17.47 7.46
C HIS A 707 -27.01 16.45 8.27
N LEU A 708 -27.16 15.25 7.70
CA LEU A 708 -27.92 14.14 8.27
C LEU A 708 -26.98 12.98 8.57
N LEU A 709 -26.98 12.52 9.81
CA LEU A 709 -26.19 11.38 10.27
C LEU A 709 -27.13 10.28 10.76
N SER A 710 -26.88 9.03 10.38
CA SER A 710 -27.75 7.91 10.78
C SER A 710 -27.09 6.54 10.68
N ASN A 711 -27.48 5.64 11.57
CA ASN A 711 -27.21 4.19 11.49
C ASN A 711 -28.44 3.38 10.99
N GLY A 712 -29.42 4.06 10.40
CA GLY A 712 -30.70 3.49 9.95
C GLY A 712 -31.82 3.51 10.99
N ARG A 713 -31.50 3.47 12.30
CA ARG A 713 -32.49 3.53 13.40
C ARG A 713 -32.43 4.84 14.18
N TYR A 714 -31.22 5.32 14.46
CA TYR A 714 -30.95 6.61 15.08
C TYR A 714 -30.63 7.63 13.99
N HIS A 715 -31.18 8.84 14.12
CA HIS A 715 -31.05 9.91 13.13
C HIS A 715 -30.74 11.23 13.81
N VAL A 716 -29.77 11.96 13.26
CA VAL A 716 -29.41 13.31 13.70
C VAL A 716 -29.41 14.24 12.51
N ALA A 717 -30.11 15.36 12.64
CA ALA A 717 -29.99 16.48 11.71
C ALA A 717 -29.23 17.59 12.41
N ILE A 718 -28.26 18.21 11.73
CA ILE A 718 -27.51 19.36 12.25
C ILE A 718 -27.25 20.39 11.16
N SER A 719 -27.36 21.67 11.50
CA SER A 719 -27.07 22.79 10.62
C SER A 719 -25.61 23.26 10.74
N ASN A 720 -25.14 24.01 9.75
CA ASN A 720 -23.86 24.70 9.79
C ASN A 720 -23.77 25.79 10.86
N ALA A 721 -24.84 26.07 11.60
CA ALA A 721 -24.84 26.94 12.78
C ALA A 721 -24.89 26.14 14.09
N GLY A 722 -25.17 24.84 14.04
CA GLY A 722 -25.25 23.94 15.19
C GLY A 722 -26.66 23.71 15.76
N GLY A 723 -27.72 24.22 15.10
CA GLY A 723 -29.10 23.83 15.37
C GLY A 723 -29.42 22.46 14.75
N GLY A 724 -30.50 21.79 15.18
CA GLY A 724 -30.78 20.42 14.74
C GLY A 724 -31.71 19.63 15.63
N TYR A 725 -31.73 18.30 15.46
CA TYR A 725 -32.51 17.37 16.29
C TYR A 725 -32.00 15.93 16.24
N SER A 726 -32.47 15.13 17.19
CA SER A 726 -32.17 13.71 17.32
C SER A 726 -33.48 12.91 17.38
N ARG A 727 -33.57 11.84 16.59
CA ARG A 727 -34.74 10.97 16.45
C ARG A 727 -34.30 9.51 16.50
N TRP A 728 -35.07 8.67 17.18
CA TRP A 728 -34.83 7.23 17.22
C TRP A 728 -36.09 6.49 16.78
N LYS A 729 -35.96 5.69 15.72
CA LYS A 729 -37.09 5.13 14.97
C LYS A 729 -38.05 6.28 14.64
N ASP A 730 -39.33 6.15 14.91
CA ASP A 730 -40.37 7.17 14.70
C ASP A 730 -40.49 8.20 15.84
N LEU A 731 -39.68 8.09 16.90
CA LEU A 731 -39.78 8.92 18.10
C LEU A 731 -38.77 10.06 18.10
N ALA A 732 -39.25 11.29 18.29
CA ALA A 732 -38.39 12.43 18.56
C ALA A 732 -37.75 12.27 19.95
N LEU A 733 -36.42 12.30 20.00
CA LEU A 733 -35.69 12.28 21.26
C LEU A 733 -35.51 13.70 21.78
N THR A 734 -35.11 14.61 20.89
CA THR A 734 -34.97 16.04 21.18
C THR A 734 -35.98 16.85 20.38
N ARG A 735 -36.48 17.94 20.98
CA ARG A 735 -37.53 18.78 20.37
C ARG A 735 -36.97 19.58 19.19
N TRP A 736 -37.74 19.61 18.10
CA TRP A 736 -37.48 20.46 16.95
C TRP A 736 -38.77 20.81 16.23
N ARG A 737 -38.80 22.02 15.66
CA ARG A 737 -39.91 22.53 14.88
C ARG A 737 -39.36 23.25 13.68
N GLU A 738 -40.05 23.12 12.56
CA GLU A 738 -39.76 23.90 11.38
C GLU A 738 -40.03 25.39 11.67
N ASP A 739 -38.99 26.20 11.55
CA ASP A 739 -39.07 27.66 11.57
C ASP A 739 -38.15 28.18 10.45
N ALA A 740 -38.75 28.74 9.40
CA ALA A 740 -38.01 29.26 8.25
C ALA A 740 -37.16 30.50 8.57
N THR A 741 -37.35 31.11 9.75
CA THR A 741 -36.68 32.35 10.16
C THR A 741 -35.61 32.17 11.22
N CYS A 742 -35.68 31.08 12.00
CA CYS A 742 -34.79 30.88 13.15
C CYS A 742 -34.30 29.43 13.27
N ASP A 743 -33.04 29.23 13.66
CA ASP A 743 -32.40 27.91 13.84
C ASP A 743 -32.03 27.65 15.31
N TYR A 744 -32.98 27.83 16.22
CA TYR A 744 -32.74 27.85 17.67
C TYR A 744 -33.10 26.55 18.39
N TRP A 745 -33.47 25.51 17.65
CA TRP A 745 -33.78 24.17 18.19
C TRP A 745 -32.56 23.26 18.10
N GLY A 746 -32.36 22.40 19.11
CA GLY A 746 -31.38 21.33 19.05
C GLY A 746 -30.67 21.02 20.35
N THR A 747 -29.57 20.27 20.21
CA THR A 747 -28.70 19.86 21.30
C THR A 747 -27.50 20.79 21.35
N PHE A 748 -27.40 21.57 22.42
CA PHE A 748 -26.44 22.64 22.54
C PHE A 748 -25.39 22.37 23.62
N LEU A 749 -24.17 22.83 23.36
CA LEU A 749 -23.07 22.79 24.31
C LEU A 749 -22.60 24.23 24.56
N TYR A 750 -22.68 24.67 25.80
CA TYR A 750 -22.20 25.98 26.26
C TYR A 750 -20.84 25.83 26.92
N LEU A 751 -19.99 26.82 26.72
CA LEU A 751 -18.70 26.95 27.37
C LEU A 751 -18.67 28.26 28.14
N ARG A 752 -18.07 28.26 29.33
CA ARG A 752 -17.82 29.47 30.12
C ARG A 752 -16.42 29.45 30.70
N ASP A 753 -15.70 30.55 30.53
CA ASP A 753 -14.46 30.79 31.27
C ASP A 753 -14.83 31.20 32.70
N ALA A 754 -14.45 30.40 33.69
CA ALA A 754 -14.79 30.63 35.09
C ALA A 754 -14.08 31.86 35.68
N THR A 755 -12.97 32.29 35.08
CA THR A 755 -12.20 33.46 35.51
C THR A 755 -12.83 34.76 34.99
N THR A 756 -13.25 34.79 33.73
CA THR A 756 -13.83 36.01 33.13
C THR A 756 -15.35 36.08 33.27
N GLY A 757 -16.02 34.95 33.53
CA GLY A 757 -17.47 34.83 33.53
C GLY A 757 -18.10 34.85 32.12
N GLU A 758 -17.29 34.97 31.08
CA GLU A 758 -17.76 35.05 29.70
C GLU A 758 -18.12 33.66 29.18
N PHE A 759 -19.30 33.53 28.55
CA PHE A 759 -19.76 32.27 27.96
C PHE A 759 -20.08 32.37 26.46
N TRP A 760 -20.07 31.23 25.77
CA TRP A 760 -20.35 31.06 24.34
C TRP A 760 -20.79 29.61 24.07
N SER A 761 -21.00 29.26 22.79
CA SER A 761 -21.43 27.93 22.37
C SER A 761 -20.33 27.16 21.64
N ALA A 762 -20.40 25.83 21.63
CA ALA A 762 -19.46 24.98 20.90
C ALA A 762 -19.58 25.14 19.36
N ALA A 763 -20.78 25.47 18.89
CA ALA A 763 -21.10 25.93 17.55
C ALA A 763 -21.48 27.42 17.58
N TYR A 764 -22.34 27.90 16.67
CA TYR A 764 -22.82 29.29 16.69
C TYR A 764 -24.11 29.43 17.53
N GLN A 765 -25.04 28.50 17.36
CA GLN A 765 -26.23 28.38 18.18
C GLN A 765 -25.89 27.76 19.55
N PRO A 766 -26.61 28.13 20.62
CA PRO A 766 -27.73 29.07 20.63
C PRO A 766 -27.34 30.50 21.04
N THR A 767 -26.06 30.75 21.40
CA THR A 767 -25.65 32.05 21.95
C THR A 767 -25.50 33.15 20.92
N LEU A 768 -25.44 32.82 19.63
CA LEU A 768 -25.28 33.76 18.51
C LEU A 768 -24.01 34.62 18.61
N ARG A 769 -23.00 34.14 19.35
CA ARG A 769 -21.72 34.82 19.55
C ARG A 769 -20.72 34.36 18.50
N ALA A 770 -20.35 35.25 17.59
CA ALA A 770 -19.31 34.96 16.60
C ALA A 770 -17.94 34.76 17.27
N THR A 771 -17.22 33.73 16.83
CA THR A 771 -15.83 33.46 17.19
C THR A 771 -14.92 33.64 15.98
N LYS A 772 -13.61 33.81 16.21
CA LYS A 772 -12.66 33.92 15.09
C LYS A 772 -12.46 32.52 14.49
N ASN A 773 -12.34 32.46 13.16
CA ASN A 773 -12.10 31.24 12.39
C ASN A 773 -13.15 30.15 12.62
N TYR A 774 -14.44 30.54 12.57
CA TYR A 774 -15.53 29.57 12.57
C TYR A 774 -15.50 28.72 11.30
N GLU A 775 -15.43 27.40 11.46
CA GLU A 775 -15.59 26.46 10.37
C GLU A 775 -16.56 25.35 10.77
N ALA A 776 -17.56 25.09 9.93
CA ALA A 776 -18.40 23.90 9.99
C ALA A 776 -18.00 22.98 8.83
N ILE A 777 -17.60 21.75 9.13
CA ILE A 777 -17.11 20.78 8.16
C ILE A 777 -18.04 19.58 8.18
N PHE A 778 -18.67 19.27 7.05
CA PHE A 778 -19.51 18.09 6.91
C PHE A 778 -18.84 17.08 6.00
N THR A 779 -18.59 15.90 6.57
CA THR A 779 -18.15 14.71 5.84
C THR A 779 -19.22 13.62 5.99
N GLN A 780 -19.14 12.52 5.24
CA GLN A 780 -20.20 11.50 5.29
C GLN A 780 -20.41 10.89 6.68
N ALA A 781 -19.35 10.79 7.48
CA ALA A 781 -19.39 10.13 8.79
C ALA A 781 -19.64 11.08 9.97
N ARG A 782 -19.38 12.39 9.79
CA ARG A 782 -19.31 13.33 10.90
C ARG A 782 -19.57 14.78 10.49
N ALA A 783 -20.05 15.53 11.47
CA ALA A 783 -20.02 16.99 11.44
C ALA A 783 -18.95 17.50 12.41
N GLU A 784 -18.13 18.45 11.97
CA GLU A 784 -17.13 19.10 12.81
C GLU A 784 -17.38 20.61 12.89
N PHE A 785 -17.10 21.19 14.07
CA PHE A 785 -17.08 22.63 14.28
C PHE A 785 -15.73 23.02 14.87
N ARG A 786 -15.03 23.94 14.21
CA ARG A 786 -13.76 24.50 14.69
C ARG A 786 -13.93 25.97 15.00
N GLN A 787 -13.44 26.37 16.17
CA GLN A 787 -13.49 27.75 16.63
C GLN A 787 -12.25 28.08 17.45
N ARG A 788 -11.84 29.35 17.40
CA ARG A 788 -10.80 29.86 18.28
C ARG A 788 -11.26 31.10 19.03
N ARG A 789 -11.08 31.08 20.34
CA ARG A 789 -11.41 32.20 21.22
C ARG A 789 -10.20 32.60 22.05
N GLY A 790 -9.54 33.68 21.65
CA GLY A 790 -8.25 34.07 22.20
C GLY A 790 -7.20 32.97 21.98
N ASN A 791 -6.67 32.45 23.08
CA ASN A 791 -5.69 31.36 23.10
C ASN A 791 -6.31 30.00 23.49
N LEU A 792 -7.65 29.89 23.46
CA LEU A 792 -8.33 28.61 23.61
C LEU A 792 -8.86 28.16 22.24
N GLU A 793 -8.41 26.99 21.81
CA GLU A 793 -8.93 26.32 20.63
C GLU A 793 -10.00 25.32 21.03
N LEU A 794 -11.05 25.25 20.22
CA LEU A 794 -12.23 24.44 20.44
C LEU A 794 -12.54 23.68 19.15
N HIS A 795 -12.56 22.35 19.24
CA HIS A 795 -12.96 21.47 18.15
C HIS A 795 -14.06 20.55 18.64
N THR A 796 -15.21 20.57 17.97
CA THR A 796 -16.35 19.71 18.28
C THR A 796 -16.58 18.75 17.13
N GLU A 797 -16.71 17.46 17.42
CA GLU A 797 -17.01 16.41 16.44
C GLU A 797 -18.33 15.71 16.83
N LEU A 798 -19.19 15.46 15.85
CA LEU A 798 -20.46 14.76 16.02
C LEU A 798 -20.51 13.55 15.08
N SER A 799 -20.90 12.39 15.61
CA SER A 799 -21.17 11.18 14.83
C SER A 799 -22.27 10.31 15.45
N VAL A 800 -22.82 9.38 14.68
CA VAL A 800 -23.81 8.39 15.12
C VAL A 800 -23.16 7.01 15.04
N SER A 801 -23.20 6.26 16.13
CA SER A 801 -22.60 4.92 16.20
C SER A 801 -23.30 3.96 15.22
N PRO A 802 -22.55 3.22 14.37
CA PRO A 802 -23.16 2.21 13.51
C PRO A 802 -23.67 0.98 14.28
N GLU A 803 -23.02 0.65 15.40
CA GLU A 803 -23.34 -0.55 16.20
C GLU A 803 -24.48 -0.28 17.19
N ASP A 804 -24.52 0.91 17.80
CA ASP A 804 -25.46 1.24 18.87
C ASP A 804 -26.34 2.44 18.49
N ASP A 805 -27.55 2.52 19.04
CA ASP A 805 -28.48 3.64 18.81
C ASP A 805 -28.12 4.86 19.67
N VAL A 806 -26.96 5.44 19.35
CA VAL A 806 -26.28 6.47 20.13
C VAL A 806 -25.65 7.53 19.21
N GLU A 807 -25.84 8.82 19.54
CA GLU A 807 -25.02 9.92 19.03
C GLU A 807 -23.91 10.30 20.02
N LEU A 808 -22.75 10.69 19.48
CA LEU A 808 -21.60 11.17 20.23
C LEU A 808 -21.22 12.57 19.79
N ARG A 809 -21.06 13.47 20.75
CA ARG A 809 -20.54 14.84 20.59
C ARG A 809 -19.26 14.99 21.40
N ARG A 810 -18.13 14.95 20.73
CA ARG A 810 -16.80 15.12 21.31
C ARG A 810 -16.40 16.59 21.28
N VAL A 811 -15.95 17.12 22.42
CA VAL A 811 -15.42 18.47 22.54
C VAL A 811 -13.96 18.39 22.98
N THR A 812 -13.06 18.83 22.10
CA THR A 812 -11.62 18.95 22.35
C THR A 812 -11.29 20.40 22.64
N LEU A 813 -10.67 20.65 23.80
CA LEU A 813 -10.20 21.95 24.25
C LEU A 813 -8.68 21.95 24.33
N THR A 814 -8.05 22.94 23.71
CA THR A 814 -6.59 23.12 23.76
C THR A 814 -6.24 24.51 24.28
N ASN A 815 -5.51 24.57 25.39
CA ASN A 815 -5.08 25.83 26.00
C ASN A 815 -3.72 26.29 25.46
N HIS A 816 -3.71 27.10 24.41
CA HIS A 816 -2.49 27.72 23.85
C HIS A 816 -1.99 28.94 24.63
N SER A 817 -2.43 29.12 25.88
CA SER A 817 -2.03 30.27 26.71
C SER A 817 -1.02 29.85 27.77
N SER A 818 -0.15 30.77 28.19
CA SER A 818 0.81 30.55 29.27
C SER A 818 0.20 30.54 30.68
N ALA A 819 -1.12 30.66 30.80
CA ALA A 819 -1.85 30.65 32.06
C ALA A 819 -2.82 29.46 32.13
N THR A 820 -3.03 28.94 33.34
CA THR A 820 -4.06 27.94 33.61
C THR A 820 -5.44 28.51 33.30
N ARG A 821 -6.29 27.72 32.63
CA ARG A 821 -7.67 28.09 32.27
C ARG A 821 -8.65 27.12 32.88
N THR A 822 -9.72 27.64 33.45
CA THR A 822 -10.82 26.83 33.99
C THR A 822 -12.08 27.07 33.17
N ILE A 823 -12.49 26.05 32.42
CA ILE A 823 -13.61 26.11 31.48
C ILE A 823 -14.73 25.22 32.00
N GLU A 824 -15.93 25.77 32.11
CA GLU A 824 -17.14 25.03 32.43
C GLU A 824 -17.88 24.68 31.13
N LEU A 825 -18.18 23.39 30.95
CA LEU A 825 -18.99 22.90 29.84
C LEU A 825 -20.37 22.52 30.37
N THR A 826 -21.42 22.97 29.69
CA THR A 826 -22.82 22.69 30.03
C THR A 826 -23.58 22.24 28.79
N SER A 827 -24.18 21.05 28.80
CA SER A 827 -25.06 20.58 27.73
C SER A 827 -26.50 21.06 27.91
N TYR A 828 -27.30 21.01 26.86
CA TYR A 828 -28.73 21.28 26.89
C TYR A 828 -29.45 20.59 25.74
N ALA A 829 -30.52 19.87 26.02
CA ALA A 829 -31.52 19.46 25.04
C ALA A 829 -32.90 19.32 25.67
N GLU A 830 -33.95 19.65 24.91
CA GLU A 830 -35.36 19.49 25.32
C GLU A 830 -35.86 18.08 24.97
N VAL A 831 -36.33 17.32 25.95
CA VAL A 831 -36.66 15.88 25.79
C VAL A 831 -38.12 15.68 25.38
N VAL A 832 -38.37 14.77 24.43
CA VAL A 832 -39.73 14.50 23.92
C VAL A 832 -40.18 13.04 24.16
N LEU A 833 -39.42 12.06 23.65
CA LEU A 833 -39.72 10.61 23.72
C LEU A 833 -41.07 10.19 23.11
N ALA A 834 -41.59 10.96 22.16
CA ALA A 834 -42.88 10.72 21.49
C ALA A 834 -42.75 11.00 19.99
N THR A 835 -43.74 10.62 19.20
CA THR A 835 -43.80 11.03 17.79
C THR A 835 -43.89 12.56 17.70
N GLN A 836 -43.30 13.15 16.66
CA GLN A 836 -43.28 14.60 16.49
C GLN A 836 -44.70 15.20 16.46
N ALA A 837 -45.62 14.57 15.74
CA ALA A 837 -47.02 14.99 15.69
C ALA A 837 -47.69 15.03 17.09
N ALA A 838 -47.32 14.10 17.99
CA ALA A 838 -47.86 14.09 19.35
C ALA A 838 -47.29 15.23 20.23
N ASP A 839 -46.02 15.61 20.04
CA ASP A 839 -45.42 16.77 20.73
C ASP A 839 -46.01 18.10 20.24
N GLU A 840 -46.28 18.21 18.93
CA GLU A 840 -46.82 19.43 18.32
C GLU A 840 -48.27 19.73 18.76
N VAL A 841 -49.11 18.69 18.92
CA VAL A 841 -50.52 18.86 19.28
C VAL A 841 -50.69 19.39 20.71
N HIS A 842 -50.03 18.79 21.70
CA HIS A 842 -50.16 19.17 23.11
C HIS A 842 -48.84 18.99 23.90
N PRO A 843 -47.86 19.89 23.73
CA PRO A 843 -46.52 19.74 24.32
C PRO A 843 -46.55 19.74 25.85
N THR A 844 -47.27 20.68 26.46
CA THR A 844 -47.38 20.79 27.92
C THR A 844 -47.97 19.55 28.55
N PHE A 845 -48.94 18.90 27.89
CA PHE A 845 -49.52 17.65 28.35
C PHE A 845 -48.55 16.48 28.14
N SER A 846 -47.85 16.41 27.00
CA SER A 846 -46.87 15.36 26.70
C SER A 846 -45.70 15.36 27.70
N ASN A 847 -45.22 16.54 28.08
CA ASN A 847 -44.13 16.73 29.04
C ASN A 847 -44.42 16.09 30.42
N LEU A 848 -45.68 16.12 30.88
CA LEU A 848 -46.08 15.55 32.19
C LEU A 848 -45.84 14.03 32.30
N PHE A 849 -45.69 13.34 31.17
CA PHE A 849 -45.42 11.91 31.13
C PHE A 849 -43.94 11.57 31.17
N VAL A 850 -43.03 12.53 30.94
CA VAL A 850 -41.59 12.27 30.96
C VAL A 850 -41.09 12.26 32.40
N GLN A 851 -40.31 11.25 32.74
CA GLN A 851 -39.64 11.10 34.03
C GLN A 851 -38.14 11.10 33.81
N THR A 852 -37.42 11.87 34.62
CA THR A 852 -35.96 11.98 34.57
C THR A 852 -35.33 11.38 35.81
N GLU A 853 -34.13 10.84 35.70
CA GLU A 853 -33.34 10.27 36.80
C GLU A 853 -31.88 10.64 36.60
N PHE A 854 -31.22 11.16 37.64
CA PHE A 854 -29.80 11.49 37.59
C PHE A 854 -28.98 10.44 38.34
N VAL A 855 -28.15 9.70 37.58
CA VAL A 855 -27.24 8.68 38.08
C VAL A 855 -25.86 9.30 38.27
N ARG A 856 -25.56 9.72 39.51
CA ARG A 856 -24.34 10.49 39.84
C ARG A 856 -23.05 9.75 39.53
N ASP A 857 -22.96 8.48 39.93
CA ASP A 857 -21.73 7.67 39.81
C ASP A 857 -21.30 7.53 38.33
N SER A 858 -22.29 7.49 37.43
CA SER A 858 -22.09 7.37 35.99
C SER A 858 -22.07 8.71 35.28
N SER A 859 -22.31 9.84 35.96
CA SER A 859 -22.52 11.15 35.34
C SER A 859 -23.54 11.11 34.18
N ALA A 860 -24.66 10.42 34.40
CA ALA A 860 -25.67 10.18 33.38
C ALA A 860 -27.08 10.62 33.82
N ILE A 861 -27.88 11.13 32.89
CA ILE A 861 -29.32 11.36 33.07
C ILE A 861 -30.07 10.31 32.25
N LEU A 862 -31.01 9.61 32.88
CA LEU A 862 -31.92 8.68 32.22
C LEU A 862 -33.30 9.32 32.12
N CYS A 863 -33.95 9.16 30.98
CA CYS A 863 -35.30 9.66 30.73
C CYS A 863 -36.19 8.53 30.22
N THR A 864 -37.43 8.44 30.71
CA THR A 864 -38.45 7.55 30.15
C THR A 864 -39.81 8.22 30.19
N ARG A 865 -40.84 7.56 29.66
CA ARG A 865 -42.22 8.00 29.78
C ARG A 865 -43.00 7.11 30.73
N ARG A 866 -44.00 7.66 31.40
CA ARG A 866 -44.97 6.88 32.17
C ARG A 866 -45.92 6.18 31.20
N ALA A 867 -45.94 4.86 31.25
CA ALA A 867 -46.88 4.02 30.49
C ALA A 867 -48.34 4.41 30.83
N ARG A 868 -49.19 4.49 29.81
CA ARG A 868 -50.63 4.79 29.92
C ARG A 868 -51.47 3.53 30.06
N THR A 869 -50.98 2.40 29.56
CA THR A 869 -51.56 1.06 29.72
C THR A 869 -50.52 0.05 30.20
N ALA A 870 -50.96 -1.11 30.69
CA ALA A 870 -50.05 -2.16 31.18
C ALA A 870 -49.22 -2.82 30.06
N GLU A 871 -49.72 -2.77 28.82
CA GLU A 871 -49.04 -3.31 27.63
C GLU A 871 -48.05 -2.32 27.00
N GLU A 872 -48.14 -1.03 27.32
CA GLU A 872 -47.25 -0.01 26.76
C GLU A 872 -45.85 -0.12 27.37
N LYS A 873 -44.84 -0.30 26.52
CA LYS A 873 -43.43 -0.35 26.90
C LYS A 873 -42.73 0.93 26.42
N PRO A 874 -42.69 1.99 27.25
CA PRO A 874 -42.07 3.25 26.88
C PRO A 874 -40.56 3.08 26.77
N PRO A 875 -39.91 3.73 25.79
CA PRO A 875 -38.47 3.65 25.62
C PRO A 875 -37.72 4.43 26.69
N TRP A 876 -36.41 4.21 26.72
CA TRP A 876 -35.47 4.89 27.61
C TRP A 876 -34.46 5.67 26.78
N LEU A 877 -34.20 6.91 27.19
CA LEU A 877 -33.11 7.75 26.69
C LEU A 877 -32.04 7.90 27.77
N LEU A 878 -30.78 7.97 27.34
CA LEU A 878 -29.64 8.33 28.17
C LEU A 878 -28.97 9.60 27.67
N HIS A 879 -28.43 10.38 28.60
CA HIS A 879 -27.48 11.43 28.34
C HIS A 879 -26.29 11.29 29.29
N LEU A 880 -25.09 11.07 28.75
CA LEU A 880 -23.88 10.75 29.52
C LEU A 880 -22.78 11.79 29.22
N LEU A 881 -21.98 12.11 30.24
CA LEU A 881 -20.79 12.96 30.12
C LEU A 881 -19.52 12.25 30.63
N VAL A 882 -18.57 12.05 29.72
CA VAL A 882 -17.25 11.46 30.00
C VAL A 882 -16.16 12.50 29.70
N GLY A 883 -15.10 12.54 30.50
CA GLY A 883 -14.01 13.50 30.33
C GLY A 883 -12.65 12.82 30.44
N GLN A 884 -11.68 13.30 29.65
CA GLN A 884 -10.28 12.90 29.67
C GLN A 884 -9.37 14.12 29.55
N GLY A 885 -8.22 14.09 30.23
CA GLY A 885 -7.24 15.18 30.20
C GLY A 885 -7.72 16.41 30.99
N GLY A 886 -6.78 17.16 31.56
CA GLY A 886 -7.12 18.21 32.52
C GLY A 886 -7.65 17.68 33.85
N THR A 887 -7.84 18.58 34.80
CA THR A 887 -8.47 18.26 36.09
C THR A 887 -9.97 18.53 36.01
N HIS A 888 -10.77 17.48 36.20
CA HIS A 888 -12.23 17.55 36.12
C HIS A 888 -12.88 17.77 37.49
N GLY A 889 -13.87 18.66 37.55
CA GLY A 889 -14.74 18.84 38.72
C GLY A 889 -15.91 17.85 38.75
N GLU A 890 -16.71 17.92 39.83
CA GLU A 890 -17.94 17.12 39.95
C GLU A 890 -18.97 17.49 38.88
N THR A 891 -19.73 16.48 38.43
CA THR A 891 -20.84 16.68 37.49
C THR A 891 -22.10 17.11 38.24
N SER A 892 -22.77 18.14 37.73
CA SER A 892 -24.11 18.54 38.19
C SER A 892 -25.11 18.48 37.04
N CYS A 893 -26.39 18.35 37.33
CA CYS A 893 -27.45 18.28 36.31
C CYS A 893 -28.59 19.27 36.51
N GLU A 894 -29.32 19.55 35.44
CA GLU A 894 -30.61 20.24 35.47
C GLU A 894 -31.56 19.51 34.51
N THR A 895 -32.74 19.12 35.00
CA THR A 895 -33.78 18.50 34.17
C THR A 895 -35.03 19.36 33.99
N ASP A 896 -35.12 20.52 34.64
CA ASP A 896 -36.23 21.46 34.51
C ASP A 896 -35.85 22.68 33.65
N ARG A 897 -36.53 22.85 32.51
CA ARG A 897 -36.29 23.96 31.58
C ARG A 897 -36.47 25.32 32.23
N ALA A 898 -37.47 25.49 33.09
CA ALA A 898 -37.75 26.78 33.73
C ALA A 898 -36.61 27.24 34.64
N ARG A 899 -35.89 26.29 35.25
CA ARG A 899 -34.69 26.57 36.06
C ARG A 899 -33.45 26.84 35.21
N PHE A 900 -33.28 26.09 34.13
CA PHE A 900 -32.13 26.29 33.23
C PHE A 900 -32.21 27.64 32.51
N VAL A 901 -33.35 27.93 31.89
CA VAL A 901 -33.58 29.16 31.13
C VAL A 901 -33.79 30.35 32.06
N GLY A 902 -34.53 30.16 33.15
CA GLY A 902 -34.87 31.19 34.11
C GLY A 902 -35.99 32.12 33.64
N ARG A 903 -36.49 32.94 34.57
CA ARG A 903 -37.51 33.96 34.30
C ARG A 903 -36.92 35.03 33.36
N ASP A 904 -37.66 35.37 32.31
CA ASP A 904 -37.27 36.33 31.26
C ASP A 904 -36.00 35.95 30.47
N GLY A 905 -35.51 34.71 30.61
CA GLY A 905 -34.38 34.17 29.87
C GLY A 905 -34.77 33.47 28.56
N ASN A 906 -33.76 33.16 27.75
CA ASN A 906 -33.89 32.32 26.55
C ASN A 906 -32.61 31.48 26.36
N LEU A 907 -32.54 30.63 25.33
CA LEU A 907 -31.35 29.79 25.09
C LEU A 907 -30.11 30.58 24.67
N ALA A 908 -30.25 31.80 24.14
CA ALA A 908 -29.10 32.65 23.86
C ALA A 908 -28.50 33.25 25.14
N ASN A 909 -29.30 33.43 26.19
CA ASN A 909 -28.88 33.97 27.49
C ASN A 909 -29.60 33.29 28.68
N PRO A 910 -29.33 32.01 28.95
CA PRO A 910 -30.03 31.25 29.99
C PRO A 910 -29.50 31.58 31.40
N ALA A 911 -30.37 31.54 32.40
CA ALA A 911 -30.01 31.78 33.81
C ALA A 911 -28.89 30.83 34.31
N ALA A 912 -28.86 29.59 33.82
CA ALA A 912 -27.82 28.62 34.13
C ALA A 912 -26.40 29.13 33.80
N MET A 913 -26.24 29.98 32.77
CA MET A 913 -24.94 30.50 32.35
C MET A 913 -24.57 31.84 33.02
N GLN A 914 -25.46 32.44 33.81
CA GLN A 914 -25.24 33.75 34.44
C GLN A 914 -24.38 33.70 35.72
N LYS A 915 -24.31 32.56 36.41
CA LYS A 915 -23.55 32.42 37.67
C LYS A 915 -22.65 31.20 37.66
N VAL A 916 -21.41 31.36 38.15
CA VAL A 916 -20.43 30.28 38.35
C VAL A 916 -20.83 29.47 39.57
N ALA A 917 -21.68 28.47 39.35
CA ALA A 917 -22.21 27.57 40.38
C ALA A 917 -22.62 26.22 39.75
N PRO A 918 -22.60 25.12 40.54
CA PRO A 918 -23.21 23.85 40.14
C PRO A 918 -24.69 24.02 39.77
N LEU A 919 -25.18 23.17 38.86
CA LEU A 919 -26.61 23.07 38.58
C LEU A 919 -27.35 22.49 39.79
N SER A 920 -28.68 22.66 39.82
CA SER A 920 -29.47 22.39 41.03
C SER A 920 -29.74 20.89 41.30
N ASN A 921 -29.24 20.00 40.43
CA ASN A 921 -29.42 18.54 40.49
C ASN A 921 -30.90 18.12 40.54
N THR A 922 -31.73 18.82 39.77
CA THR A 922 -33.14 18.44 39.59
C THR A 922 -33.23 17.13 38.82
N ALA A 923 -34.07 16.23 39.33
CA ALA A 923 -34.40 14.96 38.71
C ALA A 923 -35.82 14.56 39.16
N GLY A 924 -36.45 13.65 38.42
CA GLY A 924 -37.80 13.15 38.68
C GLY A 924 -38.82 13.67 37.66
N SER A 925 -40.07 13.83 38.11
CA SER A 925 -41.16 14.35 37.28
C SER A 925 -41.18 15.88 37.35
N VAL A 926 -40.79 16.51 36.25
CA VAL A 926 -40.68 17.97 36.09
C VAL A 926 -41.73 18.45 35.08
N LEU A 927 -42.07 19.74 35.11
CA LEU A 927 -43.12 20.30 34.24
C LEU A 927 -42.67 20.45 32.77
N ASP A 928 -41.40 20.74 32.55
CA ASP A 928 -40.82 20.97 31.22
C ASP A 928 -39.43 20.31 31.15
N PRO A 929 -39.36 19.03 30.74
CA PRO A 929 -38.18 18.19 30.86
C PRO A 929 -37.08 18.56 29.87
N ILE A 930 -35.87 18.72 30.39
CA ILE A 930 -34.63 18.86 29.63
C ILE A 930 -33.60 17.85 30.14
N ILE A 931 -32.51 17.70 29.39
CA ILE A 931 -31.28 17.06 29.84
C ILE A 931 -30.14 18.07 29.76
N SER A 932 -29.51 18.34 30.90
CA SER A 932 -28.35 19.22 30.99
C SER A 932 -27.37 18.67 32.00
N LEU A 933 -26.13 18.44 31.56
CA LEU A 933 -25.00 18.05 32.38
C LEU A 933 -23.96 19.17 32.35
N ARG A 934 -23.43 19.50 33.52
CA ARG A 934 -22.37 20.50 33.70
C ARG A 934 -21.16 19.91 34.37
N ARG A 935 -19.98 20.20 33.82
CA ARG A 935 -18.69 19.85 34.42
C ARG A 935 -17.66 20.93 34.16
N THR A 936 -16.80 21.17 35.13
CA THR A 936 -15.66 22.09 35.02
C THR A 936 -14.40 21.33 34.67
N VAL A 937 -13.57 21.89 33.79
CA VAL A 937 -12.26 21.36 33.42
C VAL A 937 -11.20 22.44 33.58
N THR A 938 -10.13 22.10 34.29
CA THR A 938 -8.97 22.97 34.45
C THR A 938 -7.82 22.47 33.59
N LEU A 939 -7.34 23.34 32.69
CA LEU A 939 -6.29 23.10 31.71
C LEU A 939 -5.05 23.90 32.08
N GLN A 940 -3.91 23.23 32.21
CA GLN A 940 -2.60 23.88 32.28
C GLN A 940 -2.21 24.47 30.91
N PRO A 941 -1.16 25.32 30.85
CA PRO A 941 -0.59 25.76 29.58
C PRO A 941 -0.26 24.57 28.66
N ASP A 942 -0.65 24.67 27.39
CA ASP A 942 -0.51 23.68 26.32
C ASP A 942 -1.19 22.32 26.57
N GLU A 943 -2.04 22.23 27.61
CA GLU A 943 -2.80 21.02 27.92
C GLU A 943 -4.05 20.89 27.03
N ILE A 944 -4.40 19.63 26.75
CA ILE A 944 -5.59 19.24 26.00
C ILE A 944 -6.54 18.46 26.90
N ALA A 945 -7.84 18.79 26.84
CA ALA A 945 -8.90 17.97 27.43
C ALA A 945 -9.95 17.62 26.37
N ILE A 946 -10.48 16.40 26.49
CA ILE A 946 -11.52 15.85 25.61
C ILE A 946 -12.73 15.51 26.48
N LEU A 947 -13.91 15.97 26.08
CA LEU A 947 -15.16 15.66 26.75
C LEU A 947 -16.16 15.08 25.74
N ASP A 948 -16.66 13.89 26.03
CA ASP A 948 -17.65 13.20 25.21
C ASP A 948 -19.03 13.32 25.85
N PHE A 949 -19.95 13.94 25.11
CA PHE A 949 -21.38 13.99 25.43
C PHE A 949 -22.10 12.96 24.57
N VAL A 950 -22.75 12.01 25.21
CA VAL A 950 -23.38 10.87 24.55
C VAL A 950 -24.89 10.95 24.77
N ILE A 951 -25.69 10.82 23.71
CA ILE A 951 -27.15 10.68 23.80
C ILE A 951 -27.54 9.39 23.11
N GLY A 952 -28.28 8.52 23.80
CA GLY A 952 -28.68 7.23 23.25
C GLY A 952 -30.12 6.88 23.61
N ALA A 953 -30.69 5.90 22.92
CA ALA A 953 -32.01 5.38 23.22
C ALA A 953 -32.06 3.85 23.13
N ALA A 954 -32.88 3.21 23.96
CA ALA A 954 -33.19 1.79 23.85
C ALA A 954 -34.62 1.48 24.35
N GLU A 955 -35.06 0.23 24.13
CA GLU A 955 -36.44 -0.20 24.42
C GLU A 955 -36.71 -0.40 25.91
N ASN A 956 -35.68 -0.67 26.71
CA ASN A 956 -35.81 -0.98 28.14
C ASN A 956 -34.64 -0.39 28.96
N ARG A 957 -34.82 -0.39 30.28
CA ARG A 957 -33.88 0.21 31.22
C ARG A 957 -32.56 -0.56 31.26
N GLU A 958 -32.62 -1.89 31.15
CA GLU A 958 -31.46 -2.78 31.20
C GLU A 958 -30.49 -2.49 30.05
N THR A 959 -31.00 -2.35 28.82
CA THR A 959 -30.18 -2.03 27.64
C THR A 959 -29.60 -0.61 27.73
N VAL A 960 -30.38 0.37 28.21
CA VAL A 960 -29.84 1.73 28.41
C VAL A 960 -28.73 1.76 29.46
N ASN A 961 -28.85 1.03 30.56
CA ASN A 961 -27.78 0.93 31.55
C ASN A 961 -26.52 0.27 30.96
N ALA A 962 -26.68 -0.77 30.13
CA ALA A 962 -25.56 -1.39 29.43
C ALA A 962 -24.86 -0.41 28.47
N LEU A 963 -25.61 0.47 27.80
CA LEU A 963 -25.03 1.55 26.97
C LEU A 963 -24.28 2.57 27.84
N VAL A 964 -24.83 2.94 29.01
CA VAL A 964 -24.13 3.83 29.95
C VAL A 964 -22.81 3.23 30.41
N GLU A 965 -22.80 1.95 30.81
CA GLU A 965 -21.57 1.24 31.21
C GLU A 965 -20.56 1.13 30.06
N LYS A 966 -21.03 0.79 28.85
CA LYS A 966 -20.18 0.69 27.65
C LYS A 966 -19.49 2.01 27.34
N TYR A 967 -20.25 3.10 27.26
CA TYR A 967 -19.74 4.41 26.84
C TYR A 967 -19.07 5.22 27.96
N GLN A 968 -19.09 4.76 29.22
CA GLN A 968 -18.22 5.31 30.27
C GLN A 968 -16.73 5.11 29.97
N HIS A 969 -16.39 4.06 29.22
CA HIS A 969 -15.04 3.85 28.75
C HIS A 969 -14.79 4.68 27.48
N PHE A 970 -13.93 5.70 27.60
CA PHE A 970 -13.57 6.60 26.49
C PHE A 970 -13.19 5.90 25.18
N ARG A 971 -12.55 4.72 25.26
CA ARG A 971 -12.16 3.93 24.08
C ARG A 971 -13.35 3.50 23.21
N MET A 972 -14.54 3.38 23.81
CA MET A 972 -15.75 3.05 23.05
C MET A 972 -16.24 4.24 22.22
N ALA A 973 -16.03 5.47 22.68
CA ALA A 973 -16.31 6.65 21.88
C ALA A 973 -15.36 6.74 20.69
N ASP A 974 -14.06 6.48 20.88
CA ASP A 974 -13.07 6.41 19.78
C ASP A 974 -13.50 5.36 18.73
N ARG A 975 -13.83 4.14 19.19
CA ARG A 975 -14.33 3.07 18.34
C ARG A 975 -15.58 3.49 17.56
N ALA A 976 -16.52 4.21 18.18
CA ALA A 976 -17.73 4.64 17.50
C ALA A 976 -17.44 5.67 16.38
N PHE A 977 -16.51 6.60 16.59
CA PHE A 977 -16.06 7.53 15.53
C PHE A 977 -15.34 6.79 14.38
N ASP A 978 -14.44 5.85 14.71
CA ASP A 978 -13.70 5.06 13.73
C ASP A 978 -14.64 4.15 12.90
N LEU A 979 -15.62 3.52 13.57
CA LEU A 979 -16.62 2.69 12.91
C LEU A 979 -17.57 3.53 12.07
N ALA A 980 -18.02 4.70 12.52
CA ALA A 980 -18.88 5.57 11.73
C ALA A 980 -18.17 6.05 10.45
N TRP A 981 -16.87 6.36 10.55
CA TRP A 981 -16.03 6.62 9.39
C TRP A 981 -16.02 5.44 8.43
N THR A 982 -15.67 4.26 8.94
CA THR A 982 -15.61 3.01 8.16
C THR A 982 -16.96 2.68 7.50
N HIS A 983 -18.05 2.77 8.26
CA HIS A 983 -19.42 2.50 7.82
C HIS A 983 -19.92 3.52 6.80
N SER A 984 -19.54 4.80 6.90
CA SER A 984 -19.93 5.82 5.93
C SER A 984 -19.31 5.60 4.54
N GLN A 985 -18.05 5.14 4.50
CA GLN A 985 -17.36 4.76 3.27
C GLN A 985 -17.94 3.49 2.64
N VAL A 986 -18.71 2.76 3.43
CA VAL A 986 -19.34 1.49 3.09
C VAL A 986 -20.80 1.74 2.65
N ILE A 987 -21.65 2.49 3.35
CA ILE A 987 -23.11 2.56 3.09
C ILE A 987 -23.59 3.51 1.97
N LEU A 988 -22.86 4.60 1.68
CA LEU A 988 -23.35 5.67 0.79
C LEU A 988 -22.61 5.79 -0.56
N ARG A 989 -21.73 4.85 -0.88
CA ARG A 989 -21.31 4.61 -2.26
C ARG A 989 -21.98 3.35 -2.76
#